data_AF-A0A0K3CAP3-F1
#
_entry.id   AF-A0A0K3CAP3-F1
#
_cell.length_a   1.000
_cell.length_b   1.000
_cell.length_c   1.000
_cell.angle_alpha   90.00
_cell.angle_beta   90.00
_cell.angle_gamma   90.00
#
_symmetry.space_group_name_H-M   'P 1'
#
loop_
_entity.id
_entity.type
_entity.pdbx_description
1 polymer ?
#
loop_
_entity_poly.entity_id
_entity_poly.type
_entity_poly.pdbx_seq_one_letter_code
_entity_poly.pdbx_strand_id
1 'polypeptide(L)'
;MGILPTPNHQALIRDCYPPYSSSSPGSLPQPVSNSLSKLAFYAINRPAKLSKVLAILLERASKARPGAGSGKARQELAVTTEIVRGLVVEAGESGKEGSGELVKAALAETALKVAEMALGGAGGGANAQVRSGGKRDPELEARGASLFHAVATYLTPPFFGSNDGMGRQYLRCVSLLSSLAQLSGRENIESRYVALKALEGAAKSEFLYTTGGDYDTHVGEIVPALLSNLADVPVEELRAEQSSILSSEKSLAPLSSSLASRKTPSISPPSDSPKLVSTALTSLLLLCRLSTLPQLLALHNALSTFLDRYSHGSLWHASSQTHVLFLARAIIAAAPSSHRAPAVTWWSDQVGEIFENESPHRSVTLLFVLKHLVDPEADAHTDDERNAGDSRIEGLSAAGILSTLADLLVRRARLSSPSASPSASRMHSSAGTPRGFDAADTDDDALLRPILTTVGALARASASTGYATQLDDLAGDLVDRLRSLKNEEGRAERLVGGMNGEEKSRAKVRVVMALKALLQEAPAVEGVVETQEGGSHAAAAPTTVVNGTPAHADDEDEERIRRPAVEADGPAAAIGAYGSSGLVLGKPLNGSSTGDVFSAPSSTTTKEQRRRASVSSSKATDAPILRVQTPGGASTAPSGSPTHSTVNRHPISPRTFARSLFLLLEPDARLRFEYAQAAVVYCRREMPITKGAGDDLASLVKQVMAAVYGLAIGEVTNSGSTLNGEQDQATGGHALHRTRSVRSLRSRKSFLDDSPQKPSPSSSSGIGPTAADYCSLLTLLDSLFSRRSCTTILEALPALLALDAKAATRWEVGLAGQGELGSAGGGPDAVRAQACRELAARSVGRIGRTWGLGELVELAQDVIDTLSPSVIPTRASPSSSFASRPSPNSAALNASLAIDILATDREIQKESSLDRTSLASLLGQPWSYETAKVEALSAATRSPYLSGALPSRSLVNLGTASRAGSTYRLSSLPPASPPSTTHGHGNGGSSPVLRRMSVTPSLADLQGSLGTSPRSARGSAAPSISSSACGLGAGAGGSVYTLNDLKAGMALGSGVQQRRRTSRATVDSVLDRVGRRSRTATGASQASSLGVPQV
;
A
#
# COMPACT_ATOMS: atom_id res chain seq x y z
N MET A 1 -22.62 -11.76 76.87
CA MET A 1 -22.32 -11.66 75.42
C MET A 1 -21.80 -13.01 74.95
N GLY A 2 -22.61 -13.79 74.22
CA GLY A 2 -22.16 -15.08 73.69
C GLY A 2 -21.20 -14.89 72.50
N ILE A 3 -20.08 -15.61 72.48
CA ILE A 3 -19.17 -15.62 71.34
C ILE A 3 -19.82 -16.45 70.23
N LEU A 4 -20.48 -15.77 69.29
CA LEU A 4 -20.97 -16.43 68.07
C LEU A 4 -19.75 -17.02 67.32
N PRO A 5 -19.80 -18.30 66.90
CA PRO A 5 -18.64 -18.96 66.33
C PRO A 5 -18.24 -18.30 65.01
N THR A 6 -17.03 -17.72 64.99
CA THR A 6 -16.48 -17.02 63.82
C THR A 6 -16.50 -17.96 62.62
N PRO A 7 -17.19 -17.64 61.51
CA PRO A 7 -17.31 -18.56 60.40
C PRO A 7 -15.94 -18.81 59.78
N ASN A 8 -15.57 -20.08 59.59
CA ASN A 8 -14.22 -20.55 59.27
C ASN A 8 -13.48 -19.70 58.21
N HIS A 9 -14.15 -19.28 57.14
CA HIS A 9 -13.56 -18.43 56.10
C HIS A 9 -13.10 -17.04 56.59
N GLN A 10 -13.76 -16.43 57.60
CA GLN A 10 -13.29 -15.18 58.22
C GLN A 10 -12.02 -15.39 59.06
N ALA A 11 -11.88 -16.55 59.72
CA ALA A 11 -10.65 -16.90 60.43
C ALA A 11 -9.50 -17.08 59.43
N LEU A 12 -9.68 -17.91 58.40
CA LEU A 12 -8.67 -18.11 57.34
C LEU A 12 -8.25 -16.79 56.66
N ILE A 13 -9.20 -15.89 56.37
CA ILE A 13 -8.87 -14.54 55.83
C ILE A 13 -8.08 -13.72 56.85
N ARG A 14 -8.50 -13.66 58.12
CA ARG A 14 -7.80 -12.90 59.17
C ARG A 14 -6.36 -13.40 59.34
N ASP A 15 -6.18 -14.72 59.39
CA ASP A 15 -4.91 -15.37 59.71
C ASP A 15 -3.89 -15.27 58.55
N CYS A 16 -4.28 -14.72 57.39
CA CYS A 16 -3.38 -14.32 56.32
C CYS A 16 -2.70 -12.96 56.55
N TYR A 17 -3.18 -12.09 57.45
CA TYR A 17 -2.64 -10.74 57.63
C TYR A 17 -1.54 -10.75 58.70
N PRO A 18 -0.33 -10.23 58.41
CA PRO A 18 0.72 -10.11 59.41
C PRO A 18 0.38 -9.05 60.48
N PRO A 19 0.98 -9.11 61.68
CA PRO A 19 0.84 -8.05 62.67
C PRO A 19 1.52 -6.76 62.18
N TYR A 20 0.86 -5.62 62.40
CA TYR A 20 1.29 -4.30 61.88
C TYR A 20 2.69 -3.84 62.34
N SER A 21 3.30 -4.51 63.31
CA SER A 21 4.66 -4.23 63.81
C SER A 21 5.78 -4.92 63.03
N SER A 22 5.49 -5.80 62.07
CA SER A 22 6.53 -6.63 61.41
C SER A 22 6.98 -6.17 60.02
N SER A 23 6.52 -5.03 59.51
CA SER A 23 6.96 -4.47 58.23
C SER A 23 8.17 -3.54 58.43
N SER A 24 9.22 -3.70 57.63
CA SER A 24 10.33 -2.73 57.61
C SER A 24 9.86 -1.36 57.06
N PRO A 25 10.46 -0.23 57.50
CA PRO A 25 10.13 1.08 56.96
C PRO A 25 10.50 1.15 55.48
N GLY A 26 9.49 1.25 54.62
CA GLY A 26 9.60 1.07 53.17
C GLY A 26 8.62 -0.02 52.72
N SER A 27 9.07 -1.27 52.77
CA SER A 27 8.39 -2.41 52.13
C SER A 27 6.93 -2.61 52.53
N LEU A 28 6.09 -2.85 51.53
CA LEU A 28 4.71 -3.31 51.76
C LEU A 28 4.67 -4.73 52.35
N PRO A 29 3.90 -4.97 53.44
CA PRO A 29 3.78 -6.29 54.04
C PRO A 29 3.14 -7.31 53.10
N GLN A 30 3.56 -8.57 53.24
CA GLN A 30 3.07 -9.70 52.46
C GLN A 30 2.14 -10.59 53.31
N PRO A 31 1.18 -11.31 52.71
CA PRO A 31 0.35 -12.26 53.44
C PRO A 31 1.15 -13.46 53.96
N VAL A 32 0.69 -14.03 55.08
CA VAL A 32 1.28 -15.24 55.68
C VAL A 32 1.05 -16.44 54.74
N SER A 33 2.11 -16.89 54.07
CA SER A 33 2.04 -17.90 53.00
C SER A 33 1.31 -19.20 53.39
N ASN A 34 1.61 -19.75 54.57
CA ASN A 34 0.96 -20.95 55.11
C ASN A 34 -0.57 -20.77 55.25
N SER A 35 -1.01 -19.59 55.70
CA SER A 35 -2.43 -19.24 55.80
C SER A 35 -3.06 -19.00 54.42
N LEU A 36 -2.32 -18.39 53.49
CA LEU A 36 -2.77 -18.14 52.12
C LEU A 36 -3.02 -19.44 51.36
N SER A 37 -2.09 -20.42 51.40
CA SER A 37 -2.29 -21.73 50.77
C SER A 37 -3.48 -22.50 51.40
N LYS A 38 -3.70 -22.37 52.72
CA LYS A 38 -4.91 -22.92 53.38
C LYS A 38 -6.19 -22.23 52.90
N LEU A 39 -6.19 -20.91 52.73
CA LEU A 39 -7.33 -20.14 52.22
C LEU A 39 -7.61 -20.47 50.75
N ALA A 40 -6.58 -20.59 49.90
CA ALA A 40 -6.68 -21.01 48.51
C ALA A 40 -7.25 -22.43 48.39
N PHE A 41 -6.67 -23.40 49.10
CA PHE A 41 -7.19 -24.77 49.16
C PHE A 41 -8.65 -24.82 49.64
N TYR A 42 -9.02 -24.01 50.64
CA TYR A 42 -10.40 -23.92 51.13
C TYR A 42 -11.34 -23.34 50.06
N ALA A 43 -10.96 -22.25 49.39
CA ALA A 43 -11.79 -21.53 48.45
C ALA A 43 -12.00 -22.31 47.14
N ILE A 44 -10.92 -22.85 46.56
CA ILE A 44 -10.92 -23.58 45.28
C ILE A 44 -11.69 -24.91 45.42
N ASN A 45 -11.51 -25.64 46.51
CA ASN A 45 -12.26 -26.89 46.74
C ASN A 45 -13.69 -26.66 47.28
N ARG A 46 -14.13 -25.40 47.48
CA ARG A 46 -15.48 -25.07 47.97
C ARG A 46 -16.03 -23.82 47.24
N PRO A 47 -16.35 -23.90 45.94
CA PRO A 47 -16.85 -22.75 45.16
C PRO A 47 -18.07 -22.06 45.79
N ALA A 48 -18.98 -22.80 46.43
CA ALA A 48 -20.12 -22.24 47.18
C ALA A 48 -19.73 -21.42 48.44
N LYS A 49 -18.44 -21.30 48.78
CA LYS A 49 -17.88 -20.43 49.82
C LYS A 49 -16.96 -19.34 49.25
N LEU A 50 -16.48 -19.49 48.01
CA LEU A 50 -15.62 -18.53 47.31
C LEU A 50 -16.24 -17.13 47.26
N SER A 51 -17.52 -17.02 46.88
CA SER A 51 -18.23 -15.73 46.85
C SER A 51 -18.27 -15.01 48.21
N LYS A 52 -18.30 -15.76 49.33
CA LYS A 52 -18.25 -15.19 50.68
C LYS A 52 -16.83 -14.73 51.05
N VAL A 53 -15.81 -15.49 50.66
CA VAL A 53 -14.40 -15.07 50.79
C VAL A 53 -14.15 -13.76 50.03
N LEU A 54 -14.62 -13.70 48.79
CA LEU A 54 -14.42 -12.54 47.91
C LEU A 54 -15.21 -11.30 48.37
N ALA A 55 -16.44 -11.45 48.85
CA ALA A 55 -17.20 -10.34 49.43
C ALA A 55 -16.44 -9.69 50.61
N ILE A 56 -15.84 -10.50 51.51
CA ILE A 56 -15.09 -10.00 52.66
C ILE A 56 -13.76 -9.36 52.25
N LEU A 57 -13.06 -9.91 51.24
CA LEU A 57 -11.83 -9.31 50.72
C LEU A 57 -12.12 -7.97 49.99
N LEU A 58 -13.22 -7.89 49.23
CA LEU A 58 -13.67 -6.66 48.58
C LEU A 58 -14.09 -5.59 49.61
N GLU A 59 -14.82 -5.98 50.66
CA GLU A 59 -15.18 -5.12 51.78
C GLU A 59 -13.95 -4.58 52.52
N ARG A 60 -12.93 -5.41 52.74
CA ARG A 60 -11.65 -4.98 53.31
C ARG A 60 -10.90 -4.02 52.39
N ALA A 61 -10.74 -4.35 51.11
CA ALA A 61 -10.03 -3.49 50.15
C ALA A 61 -10.69 -2.10 50.00
N SER A 62 -12.03 -2.03 49.97
CA SER A 62 -12.77 -0.77 49.90
C SER A 62 -12.68 0.08 51.18
N LYS A 63 -12.59 -0.54 52.36
CA LYS A 63 -12.28 0.15 53.62
C LYS A 63 -10.82 0.61 53.71
N ALA A 64 -9.90 -0.15 53.10
CA ALA A 64 -8.46 0.13 53.06
C ALA A 64 -8.05 1.13 51.94
N ARG A 65 -9.00 1.85 51.33
CA ARG A 65 -8.74 2.74 50.20
C ARG A 65 -7.72 3.87 50.54
N PRO A 66 -6.74 4.21 49.66
CA PRO A 66 -5.67 5.16 50.00
C PRO A 66 -6.07 6.60 50.35
N GLY A 67 -7.34 7.00 50.13
CA GLY A 67 -7.83 8.34 50.49
C GLY A 67 -7.88 8.63 52.00
N ALA A 68 -7.71 7.63 52.85
CA ALA A 68 -7.75 7.78 54.31
C ALA A 68 -6.46 8.37 54.93
N GLY A 69 -5.39 8.60 54.15
CA GLY A 69 -4.10 9.13 54.63
C GLY A 69 -3.30 8.21 55.58
N SER A 70 -3.90 7.12 56.05
CA SER A 70 -3.31 6.19 57.00
C SER A 70 -2.44 5.14 56.31
N GLY A 71 -1.17 5.04 56.72
CA GLY A 71 -0.27 3.96 56.28
C GLY A 71 -0.81 2.56 56.59
N LYS A 72 -1.69 2.42 57.60
CA LYS A 72 -2.40 1.17 57.90
C LYS A 72 -3.33 0.74 56.75
N ALA A 73 -4.02 1.68 56.12
CA ALA A 73 -4.89 1.41 54.97
C ALA A 73 -4.07 0.98 53.75
N ARG A 74 -2.96 1.67 53.47
CA ARG A 74 -1.95 1.27 52.44
C ARG A 74 -1.52 -0.19 52.63
N GLN A 75 -1.13 -0.56 53.85
CA GLN A 75 -0.70 -1.93 54.21
C GLN A 75 -1.84 -2.96 54.08
N GLU A 76 -3.03 -2.67 54.58
CA GLU A 76 -4.19 -3.56 54.49
C GLU A 76 -4.60 -3.83 53.04
N LEU A 77 -4.60 -2.80 52.18
CA LEU A 77 -4.91 -2.96 50.76
C LEU A 77 -3.84 -3.78 50.05
N ALA A 78 -2.55 -3.53 50.30
CA ALA A 78 -1.45 -4.31 49.73
C ALA A 78 -1.54 -5.82 50.04
N VAL A 79 -1.77 -6.16 51.32
CA VAL A 79 -1.97 -7.56 51.76
C VAL A 79 -3.23 -8.15 51.14
N THR A 80 -4.32 -7.39 51.06
CA THR A 80 -5.58 -7.86 50.44
C THR A 80 -5.39 -8.16 48.94
N THR A 81 -4.65 -7.31 48.22
CA THR A 81 -4.32 -7.48 46.80
C THR A 81 -3.50 -8.75 46.56
N GLU A 82 -2.48 -9.03 47.38
CA GLU A 82 -1.71 -10.29 47.25
C GLU A 82 -2.50 -11.54 47.68
N ILE A 83 -3.41 -11.45 48.66
CA ILE A 83 -4.32 -12.57 48.96
C ILE A 83 -5.19 -12.89 47.74
N VAL A 84 -5.80 -11.88 47.14
CA VAL A 84 -6.64 -12.08 45.94
C VAL A 84 -5.80 -12.55 44.75
N ARG A 85 -4.55 -12.09 44.60
CA ARG A 85 -3.62 -12.60 43.59
C ARG A 85 -3.30 -14.07 43.80
N GLY A 86 -2.96 -14.48 45.02
CA GLY A 86 -2.74 -15.89 45.35
C GLY A 86 -3.96 -16.76 45.02
N LEU A 87 -5.17 -16.30 45.32
CA LEU A 87 -6.41 -17.00 44.93
C LEU A 87 -6.58 -17.13 43.40
N VAL A 88 -6.21 -16.11 42.62
CA VAL A 88 -6.25 -16.15 41.15
C VAL A 88 -5.21 -17.10 40.57
N VAL A 89 -3.97 -17.07 41.09
CA VAL A 89 -2.87 -17.95 40.64
C VAL A 89 -3.18 -19.42 40.94
N GLU A 90 -3.49 -19.74 42.21
CA GLU A 90 -3.80 -21.11 42.62
C GLU A 90 -5.04 -21.66 41.88
N ALA A 91 -6.05 -20.82 41.60
CA ALA A 91 -7.20 -21.22 40.77
C ALA A 91 -6.80 -21.49 39.32
N GLY A 92 -5.92 -20.67 38.74
CA GLY A 92 -5.41 -20.84 37.38
C GLY A 92 -4.53 -22.08 37.21
N GLU A 93 -3.63 -22.34 38.16
CA GLU A 93 -2.70 -23.47 38.14
C GLU A 93 -3.37 -24.81 38.54
N SER A 94 -4.52 -24.79 39.21
CA SER A 94 -5.19 -25.99 39.74
C SER A 94 -5.55 -27.09 38.72
N GLY A 95 -5.52 -26.80 37.42
CA GLY A 95 -5.69 -27.78 36.33
C GLY A 95 -7.07 -28.44 36.23
N LYS A 96 -8.04 -28.04 37.06
CA LYS A 96 -9.40 -28.62 37.08
C LYS A 96 -10.28 -27.99 36.01
N GLU A 97 -10.16 -28.46 34.78
CA GLU A 97 -11.01 -28.09 33.64
C GLU A 97 -12.51 -28.12 33.99
N GLY A 98 -13.29 -27.19 33.41
CA GLY A 98 -14.69 -26.92 33.77
C GLY A 98 -14.89 -26.29 35.15
N SER A 99 -14.59 -27.01 36.24
CA SER A 99 -14.87 -26.52 37.61
C SER A 99 -14.03 -25.29 38.01
N GLY A 100 -12.79 -25.21 37.51
CA GLY A 100 -11.92 -24.05 37.68
C GLY A 100 -12.39 -22.81 36.92
N GLU A 101 -13.16 -22.95 35.85
CA GLU A 101 -13.62 -21.82 35.03
C GLU A 101 -14.71 -21.01 35.73
N LEU A 102 -15.65 -21.69 36.39
CA LEU A 102 -16.64 -21.05 37.27
C LEU A 102 -15.97 -20.36 38.47
N VAL A 103 -14.89 -20.94 39.00
CA VAL A 103 -14.07 -20.33 40.06
C VAL A 103 -13.36 -19.07 39.55
N LYS A 104 -12.74 -19.12 38.36
CA LYS A 104 -12.10 -17.96 37.70
C LYS A 104 -13.10 -16.84 37.42
N ALA A 105 -14.27 -17.14 36.85
CA ALA A 105 -15.30 -16.15 36.55
C ALA A 105 -15.80 -15.44 37.82
N ALA A 106 -16.03 -16.18 38.92
CA ALA A 106 -16.38 -15.61 40.21
C ALA A 106 -15.25 -14.78 40.85
N LEU A 107 -13.99 -15.16 40.62
CA LEU A 107 -12.80 -14.42 41.07
C LEU A 107 -12.60 -13.10 40.32
N ALA A 108 -12.72 -13.11 38.99
CA ALA A 108 -12.17 -12.08 38.13
C ALA A 108 -12.81 -10.70 38.33
N GLU A 109 -14.12 -10.58 38.54
CA GLU A 109 -14.77 -9.29 38.82
C GLU A 109 -14.25 -8.67 40.14
N THR A 110 -14.07 -9.49 41.18
CA THR A 110 -13.52 -9.03 42.47
C THR A 110 -12.04 -8.68 42.33
N ALA A 111 -11.26 -9.51 41.63
CA ALA A 111 -9.84 -9.28 41.38
C ALA A 111 -9.60 -7.96 40.62
N LEU A 112 -10.36 -7.67 39.57
CA LEU A 112 -10.25 -6.43 38.80
C LEU A 112 -10.74 -5.20 39.59
N LYS A 113 -11.69 -5.35 40.53
CA LYS A 113 -12.06 -4.28 41.47
C LYS A 113 -10.97 -4.00 42.51
N VAL A 114 -10.30 -5.04 43.01
CA VAL A 114 -9.17 -4.89 43.94
C VAL A 114 -7.93 -4.31 43.23
N ALA A 115 -7.69 -4.69 41.98
CA ALA A 115 -6.68 -4.06 41.13
C ALA A 115 -6.99 -2.58 40.87
N GLU A 116 -8.23 -2.21 40.48
CA GLU A 116 -8.65 -0.81 40.32
C GLU A 116 -8.44 0.01 41.60
N MET A 117 -8.69 -0.58 42.78
CA MET A 117 -8.43 0.09 44.08
C MET A 117 -6.94 0.30 44.37
N ALA A 118 -6.08 -0.67 44.06
CA ALA A 118 -4.62 -0.56 44.23
C ALA A 118 -3.96 0.39 43.20
N LEU A 119 -4.50 0.46 41.98
CA LEU A 119 -4.08 1.39 40.92
C LEU A 119 -4.69 2.81 41.07
N GLY A 120 -5.75 2.95 41.89
CA GLY A 120 -6.28 4.21 42.42
C GLY A 120 -7.68 4.63 41.96
N GLY A 121 -8.15 4.13 40.81
CA GLY A 121 -9.32 4.69 40.10
C GLY A 121 -10.67 4.62 40.83
N ALA A 122 -10.79 3.82 41.89
CA ALA A 122 -12.04 3.42 42.54
C ALA A 122 -12.76 4.53 43.35
N GLY A 123 -13.23 5.59 42.68
CA GLY A 123 -14.31 6.47 43.17
C GLY A 123 -13.92 7.95 43.32
N GLY A 124 -14.00 8.71 42.24
CA GLY A 124 -13.76 10.18 42.26
C GLY A 124 -13.54 10.86 40.91
N GLY A 125 -13.75 10.18 39.77
CA GLY A 125 -13.36 10.66 38.45
C GLY A 125 -11.89 10.40 38.11
N ALA A 126 -11.49 10.63 36.86
CA ALA A 126 -10.19 10.23 36.31
C ALA A 126 -8.96 10.84 37.01
N ASN A 127 -9.13 11.88 37.83
CA ASN A 127 -8.04 12.57 38.53
C ASN A 127 -7.75 11.98 39.93
N ALA A 128 -8.47 10.94 40.35
CA ALA A 128 -8.29 10.27 41.65
C ALA A 128 -7.06 9.35 41.68
N GLN A 129 -5.86 9.93 41.66
CA GLN A 129 -4.60 9.20 41.75
C GLN A 129 -4.31 8.70 43.19
N VAL A 130 -3.66 7.54 43.34
CA VAL A 130 -3.05 7.15 44.63
C VAL A 130 -1.96 8.16 44.97
N ARG A 131 -2.15 8.92 46.06
CA ARG A 131 -1.18 9.92 46.51
C ARG A 131 -0.89 9.80 48.01
N SER A 132 0.13 9.01 48.35
CA SER A 132 0.69 8.95 49.70
C SER A 132 1.49 10.22 49.96
N GLY A 133 1.01 11.09 50.84
CA GLY A 133 1.64 12.39 51.11
C GLY A 133 1.79 13.29 49.86
N GLY A 134 0.91 13.12 48.86
CA GLY A 134 0.99 13.82 47.57
C GLY A 134 1.80 13.11 46.48
N LYS A 135 2.65 12.15 46.82
CA LYS A 135 3.47 11.35 45.87
C LYS A 135 2.78 10.04 45.48
N ARG A 136 3.09 9.51 44.29
CA ARG A 136 2.65 8.18 43.87
C ARG A 136 3.22 7.07 44.75
N ASP A 137 2.62 5.89 44.64
CA ASP A 137 2.96 4.71 45.42
C ASP A 137 3.28 3.54 44.47
N PRO A 138 4.48 3.52 43.85
CA PRO A 138 4.83 2.52 42.84
C PRO A 138 4.86 1.09 43.39
N GLU A 139 5.10 0.90 44.70
CA GLU A 139 4.94 -0.42 45.33
C GLU A 139 3.48 -0.90 45.31
N LEU A 140 2.52 -0.04 45.69
CA LEU A 140 1.10 -0.42 45.72
C LEU A 140 0.52 -0.56 44.30
N GLU A 141 0.94 0.32 43.39
CA GLU A 141 0.68 0.20 41.95
C GLU A 141 1.25 -1.13 41.43
N ALA A 142 2.44 -1.58 41.87
CA ALA A 142 3.03 -2.88 41.49
C ALA A 142 2.25 -4.09 42.02
N ARG A 143 1.66 -4.00 43.22
CA ARG A 143 0.73 -5.03 43.73
C ARG A 143 -0.55 -5.09 42.87
N GLY A 144 -1.13 -3.94 42.53
CA GLY A 144 -2.30 -3.84 41.66
C GLY A 144 -2.04 -4.37 40.24
N ALA A 145 -0.90 -3.99 39.66
CA ALA A 145 -0.38 -4.47 38.39
C ALA A 145 -0.15 -5.99 38.40
N SER A 146 0.46 -6.53 39.46
CA SER A 146 0.68 -7.99 39.63
C SER A 146 -0.64 -8.77 39.67
N LEU A 147 -1.66 -8.24 40.35
CA LEU A 147 -2.99 -8.84 40.38
C LEU A 147 -3.66 -8.78 39.01
N PHE A 148 -3.61 -7.63 38.32
CA PHE A 148 -4.15 -7.49 36.97
C PHE A 148 -3.47 -8.42 35.97
N HIS A 149 -2.13 -8.49 35.97
CA HIS A 149 -1.36 -9.39 35.10
C HIS A 149 -1.70 -10.86 35.37
N ALA A 150 -1.92 -11.23 36.64
CA ALA A 150 -2.34 -12.58 37.01
C ALA A 150 -3.76 -12.91 36.50
N VAL A 151 -4.70 -11.97 36.59
CA VAL A 151 -6.02 -12.12 35.96
C VAL A 151 -5.87 -12.28 34.45
N ALA A 152 -5.19 -11.35 33.77
CA ALA A 152 -5.02 -11.35 32.31
C ALA A 152 -4.39 -12.66 31.76
N THR A 153 -3.54 -13.33 32.54
CA THR A 153 -2.87 -14.59 32.14
C THR A 153 -3.78 -15.83 32.25
N TYR A 154 -4.67 -15.87 33.25
CA TYR A 154 -5.54 -17.03 33.53
C TYR A 154 -7.01 -16.85 33.11
N LEU A 155 -7.42 -15.64 32.71
CA LEU A 155 -8.76 -15.32 32.20
C LEU A 155 -8.97 -15.93 30.81
N THR A 156 -9.89 -16.88 30.69
CA THR A 156 -10.19 -17.62 29.46
C THR A 156 -11.65 -17.46 29.04
N PRO A 157 -11.95 -17.17 27.75
CA PRO A 157 -13.31 -17.27 27.20
C PRO A 157 -13.92 -18.67 27.42
N PRO A 158 -15.25 -18.86 27.34
CA PRO A 158 -16.25 -17.99 26.71
C PRO A 158 -17.02 -17.06 27.66
N PHE A 159 -16.74 -17.05 28.97
CA PHE A 159 -17.60 -16.45 30.00
C PHE A 159 -17.68 -14.91 30.02
N PHE A 160 -17.07 -14.22 29.06
CA PHE A 160 -16.84 -12.77 29.12
C PHE A 160 -17.30 -12.06 27.84
N GLY A 161 -18.49 -11.47 27.90
CA GLY A 161 -18.87 -10.41 26.97
C GLY A 161 -18.33 -9.07 27.45
N SER A 162 -17.87 -8.22 26.54
CA SER A 162 -17.44 -6.83 26.84
C SER A 162 -18.51 -5.98 27.52
N ASN A 163 -19.77 -6.20 27.11
CA ASN A 163 -20.95 -5.57 27.69
C ASN A 163 -21.34 -6.10 29.08
N ASP A 164 -20.62 -7.07 29.63
CA ASP A 164 -20.73 -7.45 31.04
C ASP A 164 -20.07 -6.41 31.98
N GLY A 165 -20.40 -6.45 33.26
CA GLY A 165 -19.72 -5.68 34.30
C GLY A 165 -18.21 -5.94 34.32
N MET A 166 -17.78 -7.18 34.08
CA MET A 166 -16.37 -7.56 34.12
C MET A 166 -15.56 -7.03 32.93
N GLY A 167 -16.11 -7.06 31.70
CA GLY A 167 -15.43 -6.52 30.51
C GLY A 167 -15.14 -5.02 30.66
N ARG A 168 -16.13 -4.24 31.10
CA ARG A 168 -15.95 -2.83 31.48
C ARG A 168 -14.93 -2.63 32.60
N GLN A 169 -14.88 -3.53 33.60
CA GLN A 169 -13.92 -3.44 34.70
C GLN A 169 -12.48 -3.75 34.25
N TYR A 170 -12.29 -4.70 33.32
CA TYR A 170 -11.01 -4.99 32.70
C TYR A 170 -10.51 -3.79 31.89
N LEU A 171 -11.36 -3.22 31.02
CA LEU A 171 -11.05 -2.03 30.24
C LEU A 171 -10.69 -0.82 31.12
N ARG A 172 -11.37 -0.63 32.27
CA ARG A 172 -10.96 0.40 33.25
C ARG A 172 -9.56 0.18 33.81
N CYS A 173 -9.21 -1.07 34.13
CA CYS A 173 -7.85 -1.39 34.59
C CYS A 173 -6.82 -1.11 33.49
N VAL A 174 -7.11 -1.50 32.23
CA VAL A 174 -6.28 -1.20 31.06
C VAL A 174 -6.11 0.32 30.86
N SER A 175 -7.19 1.10 30.94
CA SER A 175 -7.16 2.56 30.78
C SER A 175 -6.38 3.25 31.92
N LEU A 176 -6.56 2.80 33.16
CA LEU A 176 -5.74 3.26 34.29
C LEU A 176 -4.25 2.96 34.04
N LEU A 177 -3.91 1.72 33.70
CA LEU A 177 -2.53 1.32 33.37
C LEU A 177 -1.96 2.11 32.18
N SER A 178 -2.78 2.39 31.17
CA SER A 178 -2.40 3.25 30.05
C SER A 178 -2.05 4.68 30.54
N SER A 179 -2.88 5.26 31.40
CA SER A 179 -2.60 6.58 32.01
C SER A 179 -1.38 6.59 32.93
N LEU A 180 -0.97 5.44 33.50
CA LEU A 180 0.26 5.30 34.28
C LEU A 180 1.50 5.16 33.39
N ALA A 181 1.40 4.45 32.26
CA ALA A 181 2.47 4.31 31.28
C ALA A 181 2.76 5.62 30.53
N GLN A 182 1.75 6.47 30.33
CA GLN A 182 1.86 7.77 29.63
C GLN A 182 2.40 8.93 30.51
N LEU A 183 2.83 8.69 31.75
CA LEU A 183 3.26 9.76 32.66
C LEU A 183 4.58 10.41 32.23
N SER A 184 4.58 11.73 32.05
CA SER A 184 5.79 12.54 31.94
C SER A 184 6.53 12.63 33.30
N GLY A 185 7.80 13.07 33.31
CA GLY A 185 8.59 13.26 34.53
C GLY A 185 9.44 12.05 34.93
N ARG A 186 10.58 12.31 35.61
CA ARG A 186 11.53 11.26 36.04
C ARG A 186 11.04 10.52 37.29
N GLU A 187 10.30 11.22 38.14
CA GLU A 187 9.69 10.71 39.36
C GLU A 187 8.56 9.70 39.13
N ASN A 188 8.07 9.56 37.89
CA ASN A 188 7.03 8.60 37.49
C ASN A 188 7.60 7.36 36.77
N ILE A 189 8.93 7.24 36.62
CA ILE A 189 9.59 6.15 35.87
C ILE A 189 9.24 4.75 36.42
N GLU A 190 9.19 4.58 37.73
CA GLU A 190 8.80 3.31 38.36
C GLU A 190 7.35 2.93 38.04
N SER A 191 6.41 3.88 38.21
CA SER A 191 4.99 3.73 37.85
C SER A 191 4.79 3.36 36.38
N ARG A 192 5.55 3.98 35.47
CA ARG A 192 5.53 3.63 34.03
C ARG A 192 5.99 2.21 33.79
N TYR A 193 7.11 1.79 34.38
CA TYR A 193 7.64 0.43 34.21
C TYR A 193 6.67 -0.63 34.73
N VAL A 194 6.13 -0.40 35.92
CA VAL A 194 5.08 -1.23 36.54
C VAL A 194 3.86 -1.35 35.64
N ALA A 195 3.40 -0.23 35.06
CA ALA A 195 2.25 -0.20 34.17
C ALA A 195 2.51 -0.91 32.84
N LEU A 196 3.67 -0.68 32.20
CA LEU A 196 4.07 -1.39 30.98
C LEU A 196 4.16 -2.90 31.22
N LYS A 197 4.66 -3.37 32.37
CA LYS A 197 4.66 -4.81 32.73
C LYS A 197 3.27 -5.38 32.97
N ALA A 198 2.30 -4.57 33.37
CA ALA A 198 0.89 -4.99 33.44
C ALA A 198 0.26 -5.06 32.04
N LEU A 199 0.54 -4.07 31.18
CA LEU A 199 0.09 -4.03 29.78
C LEU A 199 0.71 -5.16 28.94
N GLU A 200 1.94 -5.59 29.22
CA GLU A 200 2.55 -6.81 28.64
C GLU A 200 1.69 -8.05 28.95
N GLY A 201 1.09 -8.12 30.14
CA GLY A 201 0.14 -9.17 30.53
C GLY A 201 -1.21 -9.07 29.79
N ALA A 202 -1.70 -7.84 29.54
CA ALA A 202 -2.88 -7.63 28.71
C ALA A 202 -2.65 -8.04 27.26
N ALA A 203 -1.50 -7.67 26.69
CA ALA A 203 -1.07 -8.06 25.34
C ALA A 203 -0.88 -9.57 25.20
N LYS A 204 -0.47 -10.27 26.26
CA LYS A 204 -0.39 -11.74 26.31
C LYS A 204 -1.75 -12.43 26.55
N SER A 205 -2.80 -11.71 26.90
CA SER A 205 -4.08 -12.29 27.30
C SER A 205 -4.89 -12.82 26.12
N GLU A 206 -5.37 -14.07 26.22
CA GLU A 206 -6.33 -14.64 25.26
C GLU A 206 -7.65 -13.88 25.23
N PHE A 207 -8.05 -13.23 26.33
CA PHE A 207 -9.25 -12.40 26.40
C PHE A 207 -9.22 -11.27 25.37
N LEU A 208 -8.07 -10.62 25.17
CA LEU A 208 -7.91 -9.52 24.22
C LEU A 208 -8.26 -9.95 22.78
N TYR A 209 -7.68 -11.04 22.30
CA TYR A 209 -7.84 -11.51 20.92
C TYR A 209 -9.18 -12.21 20.63
N THR A 210 -9.98 -12.46 21.66
CA THR A 210 -11.24 -13.21 21.54
C THR A 210 -12.48 -12.35 21.73
N THR A 211 -12.38 -11.16 22.35
CA THR A 211 -13.41 -10.11 22.29
C THR A 211 -13.41 -9.42 20.92
N GLY A 212 -13.87 -10.13 19.89
CA GLY A 212 -13.76 -9.70 18.48
C GLY A 212 -14.48 -8.39 18.12
N GLY A 213 -15.40 -7.88 18.95
CA GLY A 213 -16.04 -6.57 18.77
C GLY A 213 -15.39 -5.42 19.54
N ASP A 214 -14.41 -5.71 20.41
CA ASP A 214 -13.92 -4.79 21.44
C ASP A 214 -12.40 -4.73 21.51
N TYR A 215 -11.72 -5.53 20.69
CA TYR A 215 -10.28 -5.47 20.49
C TYR A 215 -9.82 -4.03 20.21
N ASP A 216 -10.47 -3.35 19.27
CA ASP A 216 -10.26 -1.96 18.89
C ASP A 216 -10.30 -1.00 20.09
N THR A 217 -11.24 -1.19 21.02
CA THR A 217 -11.36 -0.37 22.23
C THR A 217 -10.21 -0.62 23.21
N HIS A 218 -9.82 -1.88 23.41
CA HIS A 218 -8.70 -2.22 24.28
C HIS A 218 -7.35 -1.76 23.68
N VAL A 219 -7.15 -1.95 22.38
CA VAL A 219 -5.94 -1.54 21.65
C VAL A 219 -5.85 -0.02 21.52
N GLY A 220 -6.99 0.67 21.39
CA GLY A 220 -7.07 2.14 21.46
C GLY A 220 -6.61 2.72 22.81
N GLU A 221 -6.68 1.95 23.91
CA GLU A 221 -6.09 2.32 25.20
C GLU A 221 -4.63 1.83 25.33
N ILE A 222 -4.31 0.61 24.90
CA ILE A 222 -2.97 0.00 25.07
C ILE A 222 -1.92 0.66 24.18
N VAL A 223 -2.18 0.80 22.88
CA VAL A 223 -1.16 1.21 21.90
C VAL A 223 -0.62 2.62 22.15
N PRO A 224 -1.43 3.65 22.46
CA PRO A 224 -0.91 4.96 22.86
C PRO A 224 0.03 4.93 24.09
N ALA A 225 -0.22 4.04 25.04
CA ALA A 225 0.68 3.85 26.18
C ALA A 225 2.01 3.18 25.81
N LEU A 226 2.00 2.23 24.87
CA LEU A 226 3.25 1.66 24.36
C LEU A 226 4.02 2.70 23.55
N LEU A 227 3.36 3.36 22.59
CA LEU A 227 4.00 4.31 21.67
C LEU A 227 4.53 5.58 22.35
N SER A 228 3.86 6.10 23.38
CA SER A 228 4.39 7.20 24.21
C SER A 228 5.67 6.87 24.98
N ASN A 229 6.04 5.59 25.09
CA ASN A 229 7.32 5.14 25.65
C ASN A 229 8.38 4.84 24.58
N LEU A 230 8.04 5.04 23.30
CA LEU A 230 8.92 4.85 22.13
C LEU A 230 9.16 6.16 21.36
N ALA A 231 8.16 7.06 21.26
CA ALA A 231 8.16 8.22 20.37
C ALA A 231 9.35 9.20 20.52
N ASP A 232 9.90 9.34 21.73
CA ASP A 232 11.05 10.20 22.03
C ASP A 232 12.41 9.47 21.96
N VAL A 233 12.42 8.18 21.58
CA VAL A 233 13.61 7.33 21.55
C VAL A 233 14.29 7.39 20.17
N PRO A 234 15.64 7.48 20.08
CA PRO A 234 16.37 7.38 18.82
C PRO A 234 16.06 6.08 18.06
N VAL A 235 15.93 6.17 16.74
CA VAL A 235 15.54 5.02 15.91
C VAL A 235 16.61 3.93 15.92
N GLU A 236 17.85 4.30 16.18
CA GLU A 236 19.03 3.44 16.26
C GLU A 236 19.00 2.58 17.55
N GLU A 237 18.57 3.17 18.67
CA GLU A 237 18.32 2.44 19.92
C GLU A 237 17.12 1.49 19.77
N LEU A 238 16.05 1.95 19.10
CA LEU A 238 14.87 1.13 18.81
C LEU A 238 15.19 -0.06 17.89
N ARG A 239 16.03 0.11 16.85
CA ARG A 239 16.54 -0.99 16.01
C ARG A 239 17.35 -1.99 16.84
N ALA A 240 18.25 -1.52 17.71
CA ALA A 240 19.09 -2.38 18.54
C ALA A 240 18.27 -3.23 19.53
N GLU A 241 17.29 -2.63 20.22
CA GLU A 241 16.35 -3.35 21.07
C GLU A 241 15.45 -4.28 20.25
N GLN A 242 14.97 -3.89 19.06
CA GLN A 242 14.19 -4.79 18.19
C GLN A 242 14.99 -6.05 17.83
N SER A 243 16.24 -5.91 17.39
CA SER A 243 17.10 -7.04 17.07
C SER A 243 17.36 -7.93 18.29
N SER A 244 17.57 -7.35 19.48
CA SER A 244 17.73 -8.10 20.73
C SER A 244 16.46 -8.84 21.18
N ILE A 245 15.27 -8.33 20.84
CA ILE A 245 13.98 -8.98 21.12
C ILE A 245 13.75 -10.12 20.13
N LEU A 246 13.95 -9.87 18.83
CA LEU A 246 13.75 -10.86 17.76
C LEU A 246 14.70 -12.05 17.88
N SER A 247 15.97 -11.84 18.26
CA SER A 247 16.92 -12.94 18.55
C SER A 247 16.53 -13.79 19.77
N SER A 248 15.57 -13.32 20.58
CA SER A 248 15.08 -14.00 21.78
C SER A 248 13.67 -14.52 21.55
N GLU A 249 13.52 -15.63 20.81
CA GLU A 249 12.22 -16.24 20.47
C GLU A 249 11.26 -16.38 21.66
N LYS A 250 11.81 -16.65 22.85
CA LYS A 250 11.09 -16.81 24.12
C LYS A 250 10.35 -15.55 24.57
N SER A 251 10.73 -14.37 24.08
CA SER A 251 10.09 -13.09 24.41
C SER A 251 8.76 -12.89 23.68
N LEU A 252 8.68 -13.36 22.43
CA LEU A 252 7.52 -13.26 21.53
C LEU A 252 6.73 -14.58 21.41
N ALA A 253 7.03 -15.56 22.27
CA ALA A 253 6.25 -16.79 22.36
C ALA A 253 4.83 -16.50 22.91
N PRO A 254 3.78 -17.12 22.35
CA PRO A 254 2.43 -17.06 22.94
C PRO A 254 2.42 -17.68 24.34
N LEU A 255 1.39 -17.35 25.14
CA LEU A 255 1.13 -18.10 26.37
C LEU A 255 0.91 -19.59 26.03
N SER A 256 1.40 -20.47 26.90
CA SER A 256 1.16 -21.91 26.75
C SER A 256 -0.35 -22.21 26.76
N SER A 257 -0.79 -23.10 25.88
CA SER A 257 -2.18 -23.59 25.87
C SER A 257 -2.56 -24.27 27.19
N SER A 258 -1.60 -24.91 27.87
CA SER A 258 -1.81 -25.42 29.22
C SER A 258 -1.71 -24.29 30.26
N LEU A 259 -2.85 -23.93 30.83
CA LEU A 259 -2.99 -22.98 31.93
C LEU A 259 -2.02 -23.23 33.09
N ALA A 260 -1.83 -24.49 33.48
CA ALA A 260 -0.95 -24.90 34.58
C ALA A 260 0.56 -24.70 34.31
N SER A 261 0.94 -24.38 33.07
CA SER A 261 2.32 -24.04 32.70
C SER A 261 2.53 -22.54 32.44
N ARG A 262 1.46 -21.73 32.47
CA ARG A 262 1.57 -20.27 32.46
C ARG A 262 2.07 -19.81 33.82
N LYS A 263 3.08 -18.94 33.80
CA LYS A 263 3.66 -18.34 35.01
C LYS A 263 3.35 -16.86 35.05
N THR A 264 2.83 -16.39 36.17
CA THR A 264 2.50 -14.97 36.37
C THR A 264 3.61 -14.28 37.17
N PRO A 265 4.48 -13.48 36.53
CA PRO A 265 5.53 -12.77 37.26
C PRO A 265 4.92 -11.87 38.34
N SER A 266 5.59 -11.79 39.50
CA SER A 266 5.31 -10.73 40.45
C SER A 266 5.97 -9.47 39.91
N ILE A 267 5.17 -8.45 39.59
CA ILE A 267 5.67 -7.14 39.19
C ILE A 267 6.11 -6.43 40.48
N SER A 268 7.34 -5.93 40.47
CA SER A 268 7.89 -5.04 41.50
C SER A 268 8.31 -3.72 40.84
N PRO A 269 8.44 -2.63 41.61
CA PRO A 269 9.24 -1.49 41.14
C PRO A 269 10.66 -1.98 40.79
N PRO A 270 11.31 -1.32 39.82
CA PRO A 270 12.66 -1.69 39.38
C PRO A 270 13.71 -1.26 40.42
N SER A 271 14.67 -2.12 40.75
CA SER A 271 15.84 -1.75 41.57
C SER A 271 16.90 -0.98 40.75
N ASP A 272 16.95 -1.30 39.46
CA ASP A 272 17.98 -0.86 38.51
C ASP A 272 17.33 0.06 37.46
N SER A 273 18.09 0.57 36.49
CA SER A 273 17.54 1.38 35.39
C SER A 273 16.47 0.61 34.59
N PRO A 274 15.18 1.02 34.61
CA PRO A 274 14.14 0.20 34.01
C PRO A 274 14.15 0.24 32.49
N LYS A 275 14.10 -0.93 31.88
CA LYS A 275 13.98 -1.12 30.43
C LYS A 275 12.55 -0.81 29.94
N LEU A 276 12.17 0.47 30.01
CA LEU A 276 10.88 0.98 29.52
C LEU A 276 10.71 0.68 28.03
N VAL A 277 11.69 1.08 27.21
CA VAL A 277 11.72 0.90 25.74
C VAL A 277 11.56 -0.57 25.36
N SER A 278 12.45 -1.43 25.85
CA SER A 278 12.42 -2.88 25.63
C SER A 278 11.06 -3.50 25.99
N THR A 279 10.45 -3.10 27.11
CA THR A 279 9.14 -3.62 27.55
C THR A 279 8.00 -3.12 26.66
N ALA A 280 7.99 -1.84 26.30
CA ALA A 280 6.98 -1.26 25.41
C ALA A 280 7.05 -1.87 24.01
N LEU A 281 8.27 -2.00 23.45
CA LEU A 281 8.52 -2.59 22.14
C LEU A 281 8.18 -4.09 22.13
N THR A 282 8.62 -4.87 23.12
CA THR A 282 8.23 -6.30 23.24
C THR A 282 6.71 -6.47 23.27
N SER A 283 6.01 -5.61 24.02
CA SER A 283 4.54 -5.64 24.10
C SER A 283 3.88 -5.31 22.76
N LEU A 284 4.42 -4.32 22.02
CA LEU A 284 3.91 -3.93 20.70
C LEU A 284 4.11 -5.04 19.66
N LEU A 285 5.33 -5.59 19.56
CA LEU A 285 5.65 -6.68 18.65
C LEU A 285 4.80 -7.93 18.95
N LEU A 286 4.53 -8.21 20.23
CA LEU A 286 3.69 -9.33 20.65
C LEU A 286 2.20 -9.11 20.29
N LEU A 287 1.66 -7.89 20.42
CA LEU A 287 0.32 -7.56 19.89
C LEU A 287 0.23 -7.87 18.39
N CYS A 288 1.25 -7.48 17.61
CA CYS A 288 1.28 -7.68 16.16
C CYS A 288 1.35 -9.18 15.78
N ARG A 289 2.18 -9.94 16.50
CA ARG A 289 2.42 -11.38 16.25
C ARG A 289 1.21 -12.26 16.57
N LEU A 290 0.41 -11.91 17.58
CA LEU A 290 -0.76 -12.66 18.02
C LEU A 290 -2.07 -12.20 17.35
N SER A 291 -2.06 -11.06 16.65
CA SER A 291 -3.24 -10.52 15.96
C SER A 291 -3.68 -11.35 14.75
N THR A 292 -4.98 -11.60 14.65
CA THR A 292 -5.61 -11.90 13.36
C THR A 292 -5.56 -10.67 12.43
N LEU A 293 -5.76 -10.84 11.11
CA LEU A 293 -5.68 -9.72 10.17
C LEU A 293 -6.56 -8.50 10.55
N PRO A 294 -7.87 -8.63 10.88
CA PRO A 294 -8.68 -7.47 11.28
C PRO A 294 -8.14 -6.75 12.53
N GLN A 295 -7.59 -7.51 13.47
CA GLN A 295 -6.98 -7.00 14.70
C GLN A 295 -5.66 -6.26 14.42
N LEU A 296 -4.87 -6.73 13.46
CA LEU A 296 -3.67 -6.02 13.01
C LEU A 296 -4.05 -4.68 12.34
N LEU A 297 -5.12 -4.64 11.55
CA LEU A 297 -5.62 -3.39 10.96
C LEU A 297 -6.16 -2.41 12.04
N ALA A 298 -6.83 -2.91 13.08
CA ALA A 298 -7.22 -2.09 14.23
C ALA A 298 -6.01 -1.53 14.99
N LEU A 299 -4.90 -2.28 15.08
CA LEU A 299 -3.63 -1.80 15.64
C LEU A 299 -2.99 -0.70 14.77
N HIS A 300 -3.04 -0.83 13.45
CA HIS A 300 -2.61 0.23 12.53
C HIS A 300 -3.50 1.50 12.64
N ASN A 301 -4.81 1.34 12.79
CA ASN A 301 -5.72 2.47 13.07
C ASN A 301 -5.38 3.17 14.40
N ALA A 302 -5.04 2.41 15.44
CA ALA A 302 -4.62 2.95 16.74
C ALA A 302 -3.25 3.66 16.66
N LEU A 303 -2.30 3.15 15.86
CA LEU A 303 -1.05 3.84 15.54
C LEU A 303 -1.32 5.18 14.85
N SER A 304 -2.12 5.20 13.78
CA SER A 304 -2.47 6.44 13.06
C SER A 304 -3.11 7.47 13.99
N THR A 305 -4.08 7.02 14.80
CA THR A 305 -4.76 7.83 15.82
C THR A 305 -3.80 8.37 16.89
N PHE A 306 -2.73 7.64 17.23
CA PHE A 306 -1.67 8.13 18.11
C PHE A 306 -0.81 9.19 17.42
N LEU A 307 -0.35 8.95 16.19
CA LEU A 307 0.47 9.88 15.41
C LEU A 307 -0.25 11.22 15.19
N ASP A 308 -1.56 11.19 14.92
CA ASP A 308 -2.42 12.39 14.77
C ASP A 308 -2.53 13.22 16.06
N ARG A 309 -2.50 12.56 17.23
CA ARG A 309 -2.67 13.20 18.54
C ARG A 309 -1.35 13.64 19.17
N TYR A 310 -0.26 12.89 18.95
CA TYR A 310 1.02 13.10 19.62
C TYR A 310 1.60 14.45 19.22
N SER A 311 1.73 15.35 20.21
CA SER A 311 2.26 16.71 20.05
C SER A 311 1.67 17.45 18.84
N HIS A 312 0.36 17.31 18.62
CA HIS A 312 -0.39 17.88 17.50
C HIS A 312 0.10 17.45 16.10
N GLY A 313 0.51 16.19 15.95
CA GLY A 313 0.98 15.63 14.68
C GLY A 313 2.47 15.86 14.42
N SER A 314 3.29 16.10 15.46
CA SER A 314 4.74 16.34 15.27
C SER A 314 5.42 15.17 14.55
N LEU A 315 5.01 13.93 14.84
CA LEU A 315 5.57 12.72 14.23
C LEU A 315 5.27 12.60 12.72
N TRP A 316 4.28 13.33 12.20
CA TRP A 316 4.05 13.41 10.75
C TRP A 316 5.01 14.35 10.02
N HIS A 317 5.84 15.13 10.71
CA HIS A 317 6.78 16.06 10.09
C HIS A 317 8.02 15.34 9.54
N ALA A 318 8.70 15.97 8.56
CA ALA A 318 9.84 15.38 7.85
C ALA A 318 10.97 14.90 8.79
N SER A 319 11.20 15.60 9.91
CA SER A 319 12.16 15.24 10.97
C SER A 319 11.91 13.89 11.63
N SER A 320 10.69 13.34 11.52
CA SER A 320 10.22 12.16 12.25
C SER A 320 9.82 11.01 11.32
N GLN A 321 9.99 11.17 10.00
CA GLN A 321 9.63 10.17 8.99
C GLN A 321 10.31 8.82 9.18
N THR A 322 11.59 8.81 9.56
CA THR A 322 12.36 7.60 9.88
C THR A 322 11.78 6.86 11.09
N HIS A 323 11.25 7.58 12.08
CA HIS A 323 10.63 6.99 13.27
C HIS A 323 9.28 6.36 12.95
N VAL A 324 8.43 7.01 12.15
CA VAL A 324 7.16 6.42 11.69
C VAL A 324 7.41 5.20 10.80
N LEU A 325 8.40 5.27 9.90
CA LEU A 325 8.83 4.14 9.08
C LEU A 325 9.34 2.97 9.92
N PHE A 326 10.13 3.23 10.97
CA PHE A 326 10.56 2.19 11.90
C PHE A 326 9.37 1.50 12.57
N LEU A 327 8.43 2.26 13.13
CA LEU A 327 7.24 1.69 13.78
C LEU A 327 6.42 0.84 12.79
N ALA A 328 6.24 1.32 11.56
CA ALA A 328 5.54 0.59 10.49
C ALA A 328 6.26 -0.73 10.12
N ARG A 329 7.58 -0.67 9.88
CA ARG A 329 8.43 -1.85 9.59
C ARG A 329 8.43 -2.85 10.75
N ALA A 330 8.52 -2.37 11.99
CA ALA A 330 8.55 -3.22 13.19
C ALA A 330 7.23 -3.99 13.41
N ILE A 331 6.08 -3.30 13.24
CA ILE A 331 4.75 -3.91 13.31
C ILE A 331 4.57 -4.98 12.23
N ILE A 332 4.95 -4.67 10.98
CA ILE A 332 4.80 -5.58 9.84
C ILE A 332 5.78 -6.77 9.94
N ALA A 333 7.01 -6.56 10.41
CA ALA A 333 7.98 -7.64 10.62
C ALA A 333 7.51 -8.65 11.69
N ALA A 334 6.92 -8.16 12.78
CA ALA A 334 6.40 -9.02 13.85
C ALA A 334 5.07 -9.72 13.50
N ALA A 335 4.29 -9.17 12.56
CA ALA A 335 3.06 -9.78 12.10
C ALA A 335 3.31 -11.12 11.35
N PRO A 336 2.36 -12.07 11.42
CA PRO A 336 2.39 -13.29 10.60
C PRO A 336 2.56 -12.97 9.10
N SER A 337 3.35 -13.76 8.38
CA SER A 337 3.69 -13.50 6.97
C SER A 337 2.46 -13.26 6.08
N SER A 338 1.42 -14.09 6.26
CA SER A 338 0.11 -13.98 5.59
C SER A 338 -0.65 -12.67 5.83
N HIS A 339 -0.30 -11.90 6.87
CA HIS A 339 -0.93 -10.62 7.20
C HIS A 339 -0.11 -9.41 6.71
N ARG A 340 1.15 -9.60 6.29
CA ARG A 340 2.08 -8.51 5.92
C ARG A 340 1.65 -7.75 4.68
N ALA A 341 1.34 -8.43 3.57
CA ALA A 341 0.88 -7.77 2.35
C ALA A 341 -0.42 -6.97 2.57
N PRO A 342 -1.48 -7.53 3.20
CA PRO A 342 -2.66 -6.75 3.62
C PRO A 342 -2.36 -5.54 4.51
N ALA A 343 -1.37 -5.62 5.41
CA ALA A 343 -0.97 -4.48 6.24
C ALA A 343 -0.30 -3.36 5.41
N VAL A 344 0.46 -3.68 4.35
CA VAL A 344 0.95 -2.66 3.40
C VAL A 344 -0.19 -2.09 2.55
N THR A 345 -1.16 -2.91 2.14
CA THR A 345 -2.38 -2.43 1.45
C THR A 345 -3.10 -1.39 2.31
N TRP A 346 -3.20 -1.58 3.63
CA TRP A 346 -3.78 -0.56 4.53
C TRP A 346 -3.02 0.78 4.51
N TRP A 347 -1.68 0.78 4.45
CA TRP A 347 -0.93 2.04 4.26
C TRP A 347 -1.21 2.68 2.90
N SER A 348 -1.41 1.87 1.85
CA SER A 348 -1.86 2.36 0.54
C SER A 348 -3.29 2.90 0.58
N ASP A 349 -4.19 2.29 1.34
CA ASP A 349 -5.56 2.78 1.49
C ASP A 349 -5.61 4.09 2.29
N GLN A 350 -4.77 4.25 3.32
CA GLN A 350 -4.58 5.54 4.00
C GLN A 350 -4.01 6.62 3.06
N VAL A 351 -3.09 6.26 2.15
CA VAL A 351 -2.68 7.16 1.04
C VAL A 351 -3.86 7.45 0.09
N GLY A 352 -4.72 6.48 -0.14
CA GLY A 352 -5.97 6.63 -0.91
C GLY A 352 -7.01 7.53 -0.24
N GLU A 353 -6.96 7.68 1.09
CA GLU A 353 -7.82 8.54 1.90
C GLU A 353 -7.28 9.97 2.07
N ILE A 354 -6.10 10.32 1.54
CA ILE A 354 -5.55 11.69 1.60
C ILE A 354 -6.57 12.71 1.08
N PHE A 355 -7.09 13.53 2.00
CA PHE A 355 -8.14 14.52 1.74
C PHE A 355 -7.56 15.90 1.37
N GLU A 356 -8.38 16.71 0.69
CA GLU A 356 -8.01 18.05 0.21
C GLU A 356 -7.62 19.03 1.34
N ASN A 357 -8.17 18.81 2.54
CA ASN A 357 -7.95 19.63 3.74
C ASN A 357 -6.93 19.03 4.73
N GLU A 358 -6.23 17.94 4.36
CA GLU A 358 -5.28 17.28 5.24
C GLU A 358 -3.96 18.05 5.36
N SER A 359 -3.29 17.96 6.52
CA SER A 359 -1.95 18.52 6.69
C SER A 359 -0.96 17.85 5.71
N PRO A 360 -0.23 18.60 4.85
CA PRO A 360 0.63 18.00 3.83
C PRO A 360 1.74 17.13 4.42
N HIS A 361 2.16 17.40 5.65
CA HIS A 361 3.14 16.59 6.37
C HIS A 361 2.68 15.13 6.55
N ARG A 362 1.42 14.88 6.97
CA ARG A 362 0.83 13.53 7.07
C ARG A 362 0.84 12.84 5.72
N SER A 363 0.36 13.51 4.68
CA SER A 363 0.27 12.98 3.32
C SER A 363 1.65 12.65 2.71
N VAL A 364 2.67 13.50 2.89
CA VAL A 364 4.06 13.20 2.47
C VAL A 364 4.64 12.03 3.26
N THR A 365 4.42 11.99 4.57
CA THR A 365 4.96 10.93 5.45
C THR A 365 4.30 9.58 5.21
N LEU A 366 3.00 9.52 4.91
CA LEU A 366 2.32 8.30 4.46
C LEU A 366 2.91 7.78 3.14
N LEU A 367 3.18 8.66 2.16
CA LEU A 367 3.82 8.28 0.89
C LEU A 367 5.29 7.85 1.06
N PHE A 368 6.04 8.48 1.97
CA PHE A 368 7.39 8.07 2.35
C PHE A 368 7.38 6.66 2.98
N VAL A 369 6.51 6.42 3.97
CA VAL A 369 6.38 5.11 4.61
C VAL A 369 5.97 4.05 3.58
N LEU A 370 5.00 4.33 2.72
CA LEU A 370 4.58 3.41 1.66
C LEU A 370 5.71 3.10 0.67
N LYS A 371 6.48 4.10 0.22
CA LYS A 371 7.70 3.91 -0.61
C LYS A 371 8.64 2.88 0.02
N HIS A 372 8.89 2.99 1.33
CA HIS A 372 9.86 2.18 2.07
C HIS A 372 9.33 0.87 2.69
N LEU A 373 8.04 0.61 2.56
CA LEU A 373 7.41 -0.70 2.78
C LEU A 373 7.28 -1.49 1.49
N VAL A 374 7.09 -0.81 0.35
CA VAL A 374 7.04 -1.42 -0.99
C VAL A 374 8.44 -1.78 -1.48
N ASP A 375 9.37 -0.83 -1.40
CA ASP A 375 10.79 -1.01 -1.77
C ASP A 375 11.66 -0.82 -0.51
N PRO A 376 11.97 -1.92 0.22
CA PRO A 376 12.79 -1.83 1.41
C PRO A 376 14.26 -1.51 1.09
N GLU A 377 14.73 -1.82 -0.12
CA GLU A 377 16.11 -1.69 -0.58
C GLU A 377 16.45 -0.24 -1.01
N ALA A 378 15.44 0.60 -1.26
CA ALA A 378 15.57 2.00 -1.73
C ALA A 378 16.47 2.94 -0.90
N ASP A 379 16.64 2.68 0.41
CA ASP A 379 17.42 3.50 1.34
C ASP A 379 18.64 2.74 1.93
N ALA A 380 18.97 1.55 1.38
CA ALA A 380 20.03 0.67 1.89
C ALA A 380 21.46 1.18 1.59
N HIS A 381 21.81 2.31 2.21
CA HIS A 381 23.14 2.94 2.17
C HIS A 381 24.17 2.26 3.10
N THR A 382 23.73 1.36 3.98
CA THR A 382 24.58 0.56 4.86
C THR A 382 24.34 -0.94 4.62
N ASP A 383 25.42 -1.72 4.55
CA ASP A 383 25.32 -3.16 4.28
C ASP A 383 24.57 -3.95 5.38
N ASP A 384 24.52 -3.41 6.60
CA ASP A 384 23.74 -4.01 7.69
C ASP A 384 22.23 -4.11 7.39
N GLU A 385 21.63 -3.13 6.69
CA GLU A 385 20.19 -3.20 6.33
C GLU A 385 19.93 -4.25 5.23
N ARG A 386 20.93 -4.64 4.43
CA ARG A 386 20.79 -5.72 3.41
C ARG A 386 20.59 -7.10 4.04
N ASN A 387 21.09 -7.32 5.26
CA ASN A 387 20.94 -8.59 5.98
C ASN A 387 19.53 -8.79 6.58
N ALA A 388 18.66 -7.78 6.55
CA ALA A 388 17.28 -7.84 7.07
C ALA A 388 16.28 -8.58 6.13
N GLY A 389 16.72 -9.65 5.47
CA GLY A 389 15.98 -10.36 4.41
C GLY A 389 14.60 -10.90 4.82
N ASP A 390 14.40 -11.16 6.11
CA ASP A 390 13.12 -11.55 6.73
C ASP A 390 11.99 -10.51 6.58
N SER A 391 12.30 -9.29 6.13
CA SER A 391 11.33 -8.21 5.90
C SER A 391 10.60 -8.27 4.55
N ARG A 392 10.95 -9.18 3.64
CA ARG A 392 10.29 -9.30 2.33
C ARG A 392 8.80 -9.65 2.47
N ILE A 393 7.98 -9.09 1.57
CA ILE A 393 6.51 -9.05 1.67
C ILE A 393 5.90 -9.81 0.49
N GLU A 394 5.74 -11.13 0.67
CA GLU A 394 5.13 -12.02 -0.30
C GLU A 394 3.65 -11.65 -0.56
N GLY A 395 3.20 -11.76 -1.81
CA GLY A 395 1.80 -11.55 -2.18
C GLY A 395 1.33 -10.09 -2.20
N LEU A 396 2.25 -9.12 -2.27
CA LEU A 396 1.91 -7.69 -2.36
C LEU A 396 1.06 -7.37 -3.60
N SER A 397 -0.11 -6.75 -3.40
CA SER A 397 -1.02 -6.37 -4.49
C SER A 397 -0.57 -5.08 -5.18
N ALA A 398 0.48 -5.17 -5.99
CA ALA A 398 1.07 -4.02 -6.69
C ALA A 398 0.04 -3.26 -7.55
N ALA A 399 -0.85 -3.97 -8.26
CA ALA A 399 -1.93 -3.37 -9.04
C ALA A 399 -2.92 -2.58 -8.17
N GLY A 400 -3.26 -3.09 -6.97
CA GLY A 400 -4.10 -2.38 -6.01
C GLY A 400 -3.46 -1.06 -5.55
N ILE A 401 -2.17 -1.11 -5.19
CA ILE A 401 -1.39 0.07 -4.77
C ILE A 401 -1.31 1.09 -5.91
N LEU A 402 -0.97 0.66 -7.13
CA LEU A 402 -0.87 1.52 -8.30
C LEU A 402 -2.23 2.16 -8.67
N SER A 403 -3.32 1.39 -8.56
CA SER A 403 -4.69 1.89 -8.77
C SER A 403 -5.03 3.03 -7.79
N THR A 404 -4.66 2.88 -6.52
CA THR A 404 -4.89 3.88 -5.48
C THR A 404 -4.00 5.12 -5.66
N LEU A 405 -2.73 4.97 -6.04
CA LEU A 405 -1.85 6.08 -6.41
C LEU A 405 -2.35 6.83 -7.66
N ALA A 406 -2.84 6.12 -8.68
CA ALA A 406 -3.44 6.73 -9.87
C ALA A 406 -4.76 7.45 -9.57
N ASP A 407 -5.60 6.92 -8.66
CA ASP A 407 -6.78 7.61 -8.13
C ASP A 407 -6.41 8.89 -7.38
N LEU A 408 -5.29 8.92 -6.66
CA LEU A 408 -4.81 10.12 -5.97
C LEU A 408 -4.28 11.18 -6.94
N LEU A 409 -3.51 10.78 -7.97
CA LEU A 409 -3.01 11.70 -9.01
C LEU A 409 -4.15 12.39 -9.78
N VAL A 410 -5.20 11.63 -10.12
CA VAL A 410 -6.40 12.18 -10.79
C VAL A 410 -7.17 13.12 -9.86
N ARG A 411 -7.39 12.74 -8.59
CA ARG A 411 -8.09 13.60 -7.63
C ARG A 411 -7.35 14.92 -7.39
N ARG A 412 -6.03 14.88 -7.17
CA ARG A 412 -5.23 16.09 -6.88
C ARG A 412 -5.05 17.03 -8.07
N ALA A 413 -5.27 16.57 -9.31
CA ALA A 413 -5.24 17.46 -10.49
C ALA A 413 -6.28 18.60 -10.42
N ARG A 414 -7.35 18.43 -9.62
CA ARG A 414 -8.32 19.49 -9.26
C ARG A 414 -7.68 20.62 -8.44
N LEU A 415 -6.90 20.25 -7.42
CA LEU A 415 -6.39 21.18 -6.40
C LEU A 415 -5.31 22.12 -6.93
N SER A 416 -4.51 21.69 -7.90
CA SER A 416 -3.49 22.51 -8.55
C SER A 416 -4.04 23.39 -9.67
N SER A 417 -5.36 23.63 -9.70
CA SER A 417 -5.92 24.74 -10.44
C SER A 417 -5.41 26.05 -9.81
N PRO A 418 -4.81 26.99 -10.58
CA PRO A 418 -4.32 28.25 -10.04
C PRO A 418 -5.51 29.13 -9.64
N SER A 419 -6.02 28.90 -8.44
CA SER A 419 -7.12 29.62 -7.83
C SER A 419 -6.79 31.11 -7.80
N ALA A 420 -7.41 31.86 -8.70
CA ALA A 420 -7.19 33.29 -8.88
C ALA A 420 -7.79 34.09 -7.71
N SER A 421 -7.14 34.01 -6.55
CA SER A 421 -7.36 34.85 -5.37
C SER A 421 -6.57 36.15 -5.54
N PRO A 422 -7.15 37.24 -6.10
CA PRO A 422 -6.35 38.30 -6.74
C PRO A 422 -5.74 39.32 -5.76
N SER A 423 -5.81 39.05 -4.45
CA SER A 423 -5.99 40.12 -3.45
C SER A 423 -5.09 40.06 -2.23
N ALA A 424 -4.20 39.06 -2.08
CA ALA A 424 -3.66 38.71 -0.75
C ALA A 424 -2.16 38.33 -0.66
N SER A 425 -1.24 39.04 -1.34
CA SER A 425 0.22 38.96 -1.01
C SER A 425 1.11 40.12 -1.51
N ARG A 426 0.57 41.29 -1.91
CA ARG A 426 1.39 42.38 -2.52
C ARG A 426 2.22 43.24 -1.53
N MET A 427 2.65 42.66 -0.41
CA MET A 427 3.64 43.25 0.50
C MET A 427 4.41 42.14 1.23
N HIS A 428 5.61 41.80 0.76
CA HIS A 428 6.80 41.41 1.55
C HIS A 428 7.98 41.16 0.59
N SER A 429 8.47 42.22 -0.04
CA SER A 429 9.64 42.18 -0.93
C SER A 429 10.91 42.59 -0.19
N SER A 430 11.59 41.64 0.44
CA SER A 430 12.98 41.80 0.91
C SER A 430 13.94 41.14 -0.09
N ALA A 431 14.97 41.86 -0.52
CA ALA A 431 15.82 41.46 -1.64
C ALA A 431 16.90 40.44 -1.27
N GLY A 432 17.43 39.73 -2.29
CA GLY A 432 18.84 39.27 -2.24
C GLY A 432 19.15 37.80 -2.48
N THR A 433 18.74 37.20 -3.61
CA THR A 433 19.65 36.40 -4.48
C THR A 433 18.94 35.88 -5.74
N PRO A 434 19.51 36.06 -6.95
CA PRO A 434 18.99 35.43 -8.17
C PRO A 434 19.48 33.97 -8.26
N ARG A 435 18.78 33.03 -7.61
CA ARG A 435 18.88 31.61 -7.99
C ARG A 435 18.26 31.43 -9.38
N GLY A 436 18.89 30.57 -10.20
CA GLY A 436 18.72 30.58 -11.65
C GLY A 436 17.27 30.41 -12.14
N PHE A 437 16.90 31.27 -13.10
CA PHE A 437 15.72 31.08 -13.96
C PHE A 437 15.94 29.86 -14.85
N ASP A 438 15.44 28.68 -14.45
CA ASP A 438 15.20 27.55 -15.36
C ASP A 438 14.19 26.51 -14.80
N ALA A 439 13.42 26.90 -13.77
CA ALA A 439 12.42 26.05 -13.09
C ALA A 439 10.97 26.54 -13.34
N ALA A 440 10.66 26.92 -14.58
CA ALA A 440 9.32 27.36 -14.95
C ALA A 440 8.30 26.20 -14.97
N ASP A 441 7.06 26.48 -14.55
CA ASP A 441 5.89 25.60 -14.62
C ASP A 441 6.03 24.19 -14.00
N THR A 442 6.86 24.06 -12.95
CA THR A 442 6.74 22.94 -12.01
C THR A 442 5.38 22.99 -11.32
N ASP A 443 4.55 21.99 -11.57
CA ASP A 443 3.21 21.80 -11.00
C ASP A 443 3.32 21.82 -9.45
N ASP A 444 2.82 22.88 -8.78
CA ASP A 444 3.04 23.24 -7.36
C ASP A 444 2.55 22.20 -6.32
N ASP A 445 2.11 21.02 -6.77
CA ASP A 445 1.67 19.95 -5.92
C ASP A 445 2.84 19.25 -5.22
N ALA A 446 3.11 19.66 -3.98
CA ALA A 446 4.10 19.05 -3.10
C ALA A 446 3.97 17.51 -2.95
N LEU A 447 2.80 16.92 -3.26
CA LEU A 447 2.60 15.46 -3.23
C LEU A 447 2.89 14.76 -4.55
N LEU A 448 2.95 15.47 -5.70
CA LEU A 448 3.18 14.86 -7.01
C LEU A 448 4.52 14.11 -7.06
N ARG A 449 5.62 14.74 -6.62
CA ARG A 449 6.95 14.11 -6.59
C ARG A 449 6.99 12.90 -5.65
N PRO A 450 6.53 12.97 -4.38
CA PRO A 450 6.35 11.79 -3.51
C PRO A 450 5.59 10.64 -4.19
N ILE A 451 4.41 10.90 -4.77
CA ILE A 451 3.61 9.85 -5.44
C ILE A 451 4.42 9.19 -6.58
N LEU A 452 5.06 9.98 -7.44
CA LEU A 452 5.88 9.46 -8.54
C LEU A 452 7.07 8.64 -8.04
N THR A 453 7.71 9.02 -6.93
CA THR A 453 8.77 8.21 -6.31
C THR A 453 8.24 6.92 -5.66
N THR A 454 6.99 6.89 -5.20
CA THR A 454 6.34 5.66 -4.70
C THR A 454 5.97 4.73 -5.87
N VAL A 455 5.52 5.26 -7.02
CA VAL A 455 5.34 4.47 -8.25
C VAL A 455 6.67 3.90 -8.76
N GLY A 456 7.75 4.68 -8.66
CA GLY A 456 9.10 4.22 -8.99
C GLY A 456 9.61 3.09 -8.10
N ALA A 457 9.43 3.23 -6.78
CA ALA A 457 9.69 2.16 -5.80
C ALA A 457 8.87 0.89 -6.11
N LEU A 458 7.59 1.04 -6.44
CA LEU A 458 6.74 -0.09 -6.85
C LEU A 458 7.26 -0.79 -8.10
N ALA A 459 7.77 -0.04 -9.09
CA ALA A 459 8.37 -0.63 -10.29
C ALA A 459 9.64 -1.44 -9.97
N ARG A 460 10.51 -0.97 -9.06
CA ARG A 460 11.69 -1.71 -8.61
C ARG A 460 11.30 -2.97 -7.83
N ALA A 461 10.37 -2.87 -6.89
CA ALA A 461 9.87 -4.01 -6.11
C ALA A 461 9.21 -5.08 -6.99
N SER A 462 8.38 -4.68 -7.96
CA SER A 462 7.77 -5.58 -8.94
C SER A 462 8.78 -6.19 -9.91
N ALA A 463 9.92 -5.54 -10.16
CA ALA A 463 10.99 -6.11 -10.96
C ALA A 463 11.83 -7.16 -10.21
N SER A 464 12.07 -6.97 -8.91
CA SER A 464 12.95 -7.82 -8.10
C SER A 464 12.24 -8.94 -7.34
N THR A 465 10.95 -8.76 -7.01
CA THR A 465 10.15 -9.73 -6.23
C THR A 465 8.81 -10.10 -6.86
N GLY A 466 8.42 -9.42 -7.95
CA GLY A 466 7.19 -9.71 -8.67
C GLY A 466 7.27 -10.96 -9.55
N TYR A 467 6.12 -11.38 -10.09
CA TYR A 467 6.08 -12.37 -11.16
C TYR A 467 6.50 -11.72 -12.49
N ALA A 468 7.03 -12.51 -13.43
CA ALA A 468 7.83 -12.01 -14.56
C ALA A 468 7.12 -10.98 -15.48
N THR A 469 5.78 -11.00 -15.58
CA THR A 469 4.97 -10.05 -16.37
C THR A 469 4.37 -8.90 -15.56
N GLN A 470 4.61 -8.79 -14.24
CA GLN A 470 3.92 -7.83 -13.38
C GLN A 470 4.09 -6.38 -13.84
N LEU A 471 5.25 -6.00 -14.37
CA LEU A 471 5.46 -4.66 -14.95
C LEU A 471 4.63 -4.39 -16.20
N ASP A 472 4.35 -5.41 -17.02
CA ASP A 472 3.46 -5.27 -18.18
C ASP A 472 2.02 -5.05 -17.73
N ASP A 473 1.55 -5.81 -16.73
CA ASP A 473 0.22 -5.63 -16.15
C ASP A 473 0.06 -4.23 -15.53
N LEU A 474 1.04 -3.78 -14.73
CA LEU A 474 1.03 -2.44 -14.12
C LEU A 474 1.10 -1.30 -15.16
N ALA A 475 1.84 -1.48 -16.26
CA ALA A 475 1.82 -0.55 -17.38
C ALA A 475 0.45 -0.57 -18.08
N GLY A 476 -0.13 -1.76 -18.28
CA GLY A 476 -1.46 -1.97 -18.84
C GLY A 476 -2.56 -1.27 -18.05
N ASP A 477 -2.55 -1.39 -16.71
CA ASP A 477 -3.48 -0.70 -15.81
C ASP A 477 -3.41 0.82 -15.95
N LEU A 478 -2.21 1.41 -16.04
CA LEU A 478 -2.04 2.85 -16.27
C LEU A 478 -2.53 3.27 -17.66
N VAL A 479 -2.32 2.45 -18.69
CA VAL A 479 -2.75 2.72 -20.07
C VAL A 479 -4.26 2.61 -20.23
N ASP A 480 -4.90 1.60 -19.64
CA ASP A 480 -6.37 1.50 -19.63
C ASP A 480 -6.99 2.56 -18.72
N ARG A 481 -6.29 3.00 -17.66
CA ARG A 481 -6.72 4.18 -16.90
C ARG A 481 -6.63 5.46 -17.73
N LEU A 482 -5.58 5.68 -18.52
CA LEU A 482 -5.47 6.81 -19.44
C LEU A 482 -6.56 6.78 -20.52
N ARG A 483 -6.94 5.59 -20.98
CA ARG A 483 -8.07 5.37 -21.90
C ARG A 483 -9.42 5.68 -21.25
N SER A 484 -9.66 5.20 -20.04
CA SER A 484 -10.85 5.50 -19.23
C SER A 484 -10.96 7.01 -18.91
N LEU A 485 -9.84 7.70 -18.67
CA LEU A 485 -9.77 9.16 -18.55
C LEU A 485 -9.96 9.92 -19.88
N LYS A 486 -9.74 9.28 -21.04
CA LYS A 486 -10.02 9.86 -22.37
C LYS A 486 -11.50 9.73 -22.74
N ASN A 487 -12.08 8.56 -22.52
CA ASN A 487 -13.47 8.28 -22.87
C ASN A 487 -14.48 8.78 -21.81
N GLU A 488 -13.98 9.14 -20.62
CA GLU A 488 -14.78 9.50 -19.42
C GLU A 488 -15.68 8.35 -18.90
N GLU A 489 -15.22 7.09 -19.06
CA GLU A 489 -16.01 5.89 -18.78
C GLU A 489 -15.81 5.34 -17.35
N GLY A 490 -16.90 4.94 -16.69
CA GLY A 490 -16.88 4.01 -15.55
C GLY A 490 -16.30 4.57 -14.24
N ARG A 491 -15.17 4.03 -13.76
CA ARG A 491 -14.51 4.55 -12.53
C ARG A 491 -13.90 5.92 -12.77
N ALA A 492 -13.40 6.20 -13.97
CA ALA A 492 -12.90 7.53 -14.32
C ALA A 492 -14.04 8.55 -14.32
N GLU A 493 -15.22 8.24 -14.86
CA GLU A 493 -16.40 9.13 -14.86
C GLU A 493 -16.66 9.75 -13.47
N ARG A 494 -16.63 8.93 -12.41
CA ARG A 494 -16.86 9.37 -11.02
C ARG A 494 -15.73 10.23 -10.46
N LEU A 495 -14.48 9.94 -10.85
CA LEU A 495 -13.29 10.68 -10.40
C LEU A 495 -13.03 11.94 -11.23
N VAL A 496 -13.61 12.01 -12.43
CA VAL A 496 -13.58 13.14 -13.38
C VAL A 496 -14.85 14.00 -13.27
N GLY A 497 -15.92 13.50 -12.66
CA GLY A 497 -17.18 14.21 -12.46
C GLY A 497 -16.99 15.57 -11.78
N GLY A 498 -17.37 16.63 -12.50
CA GLY A 498 -17.20 18.02 -12.08
C GLY A 498 -15.83 18.66 -12.41
N MET A 499 -14.88 17.93 -13.00
CA MET A 499 -13.60 18.50 -13.45
C MET A 499 -13.77 19.29 -14.75
N ASN A 500 -13.08 20.43 -14.85
CA ASN A 500 -13.01 21.20 -16.08
C ASN A 500 -12.02 20.57 -17.10
N GLY A 501 -11.98 21.08 -18.34
CA GLY A 501 -11.14 20.52 -19.41
C GLY A 501 -9.64 20.52 -19.10
N GLU A 502 -9.13 21.57 -18.46
CA GLU A 502 -7.72 21.71 -18.07
C GLU A 502 -7.36 20.79 -16.90
N GLU A 503 -8.26 20.63 -15.94
CA GLU A 503 -8.11 19.68 -14.83
C GLU A 503 -8.09 18.22 -15.34
N LYS A 504 -8.92 17.88 -16.35
CA LYS A 504 -8.88 16.58 -17.04
C LYS A 504 -7.56 16.38 -17.79
N SER A 505 -7.06 17.42 -18.45
CA SER A 505 -5.75 17.40 -19.13
C SER A 505 -4.61 17.18 -18.11
N ARG A 506 -4.56 17.97 -17.02
CA ARG A 506 -3.60 17.80 -15.90
C ARG A 506 -3.67 16.42 -15.28
N ALA A 507 -4.88 15.84 -15.13
CA ALA A 507 -5.05 14.47 -14.64
C ALA A 507 -4.43 13.42 -15.58
N LYS A 508 -4.65 13.53 -16.90
CA LYS A 508 -3.99 12.68 -17.90
C LYS A 508 -2.47 12.85 -17.86
N VAL A 509 -1.97 14.09 -17.82
CA VAL A 509 -0.52 14.41 -17.73
C VAL A 509 0.11 13.72 -16.52
N ARG A 510 -0.49 13.82 -15.34
CA ARG A 510 0.05 13.21 -14.10
C ARG A 510 0.07 11.68 -14.15
N VAL A 511 -0.92 11.03 -14.78
CA VAL A 511 -0.91 9.57 -14.96
C VAL A 511 0.10 9.15 -16.04
N VAL A 512 0.35 9.96 -17.07
CA VAL A 512 1.48 9.77 -18.00
C VAL A 512 2.83 9.91 -17.29
N MET A 513 2.98 10.87 -16.37
CA MET A 513 4.18 10.99 -15.53
C MET A 513 4.38 9.75 -14.64
N ALA A 514 3.30 9.11 -14.17
CA ALA A 514 3.40 7.85 -13.42
C ALA A 514 3.86 6.68 -14.31
N LEU A 515 3.34 6.57 -15.54
CA LEU A 515 3.81 5.59 -16.52
C LEU A 515 5.29 5.81 -16.87
N LYS A 516 5.70 7.07 -17.05
CA LYS A 516 7.09 7.49 -17.25
C LYS A 516 7.97 7.11 -16.06
N ALA A 517 7.54 7.34 -14.83
CA ALA A 517 8.27 6.96 -13.62
C ALA A 517 8.44 5.44 -13.50
N LEU A 518 7.39 4.66 -13.78
CA LEU A 518 7.44 3.20 -13.82
C LEU A 518 8.47 2.69 -14.85
N LEU A 519 8.50 3.28 -16.04
CA LEU A 519 9.48 3.00 -17.10
C LEU A 519 10.92 3.47 -16.77
N GLN A 520 11.07 4.53 -15.97
CA GLN A 520 12.38 5.08 -15.59
C GLN A 520 13.02 4.37 -14.39
N GLU A 521 12.22 3.68 -13.58
CA GLU A 521 12.67 3.07 -12.32
C GLU A 521 12.72 1.54 -12.39
N ALA A 522 11.95 0.90 -13.28
CA ALA A 522 12.15 -0.52 -13.61
C ALA A 522 13.62 -0.75 -14.05
N PRO A 523 14.43 -1.59 -13.35
CA PRO A 523 15.84 -1.78 -13.65
C PRO A 523 16.01 -2.21 -15.10
N ALA A 524 16.95 -1.63 -15.84
CA ALA A 524 17.06 -1.87 -17.28
C ALA A 524 17.15 -3.37 -17.58
N VAL A 525 16.47 -3.84 -18.63
CA VAL A 525 16.65 -5.22 -19.07
C VAL A 525 18.06 -5.31 -19.66
N GLU A 526 18.97 -5.94 -18.93
CA GLU A 526 20.33 -6.24 -19.36
C GLU A 526 20.30 -7.30 -20.47
N GLY A 527 19.90 -6.86 -21.66
CA GLY A 527 20.17 -7.60 -22.88
C GLY A 527 21.68 -7.74 -23.01
N VAL A 528 22.17 -8.98 -22.94
CA VAL A 528 23.60 -9.33 -23.06
C VAL A 528 24.09 -8.99 -24.46
N VAL A 529 24.41 -7.72 -24.64
CA VAL A 529 25.23 -7.18 -25.71
C VAL A 529 26.56 -6.80 -25.06
N GLU A 530 27.27 -7.82 -24.59
CA GLU A 530 28.72 -7.75 -24.52
C GLU A 530 29.22 -7.63 -25.96
N THR A 531 29.21 -6.40 -26.50
CA THR A 531 30.02 -6.04 -27.64
C THR A 531 31.46 -6.21 -27.21
N GLN A 532 31.99 -7.40 -27.46
CA GLN A 532 33.39 -7.75 -27.26
C GLN A 532 34.22 -6.92 -28.24
N GLU A 533 34.49 -5.67 -27.88
CA GLU A 533 35.30 -4.75 -28.68
C GLU A 533 36.72 -5.32 -28.80
N GLY A 534 36.98 -5.98 -29.93
CA GLY A 534 38.31 -6.48 -30.28
C GLY A 534 39.26 -5.32 -30.51
N GLY A 535 39.86 -4.82 -29.43
CA GLY A 535 40.76 -3.67 -29.43
C GLY A 535 42.08 -3.95 -30.15
N SER A 536 42.07 -3.89 -31.48
CA SER A 536 43.24 -4.17 -32.35
C SER A 536 43.57 -3.04 -33.33
N HIS A 537 43.47 -1.77 -32.89
CA HIS A 537 44.07 -0.63 -33.60
C HIS A 537 44.79 0.34 -32.66
N ALA A 538 46.06 0.06 -32.38
CA ALA A 538 46.98 1.04 -31.82
C ALA A 538 47.52 1.94 -32.95
N ALA A 539 47.01 3.17 -33.05
CA ALA A 539 47.54 4.20 -33.94
C ALA A 539 48.53 5.10 -33.18
N ALA A 540 49.70 5.34 -33.77
CA ALA A 540 50.79 6.06 -33.09
C ALA A 540 50.61 7.59 -33.13
N ALA A 541 51.08 8.26 -32.08
CA ALA A 541 51.39 9.69 -32.07
C ALA A 541 52.85 9.88 -31.60
N PRO A 542 53.62 10.81 -32.18
CA PRO A 542 55.06 10.90 -31.95
C PRO A 542 55.40 11.71 -30.69
N THR A 543 56.37 11.23 -29.91
CA THR A 543 57.09 12.03 -28.90
C THR A 543 58.58 12.08 -29.25
N THR A 544 59.18 13.25 -29.02
CA THR A 544 60.52 13.61 -29.50
C THR A 544 61.64 13.05 -28.61
N VAL A 545 62.71 12.59 -29.27
CA VAL A 545 64.01 12.23 -28.67
C VAL A 545 64.64 13.42 -27.94
N VAL A 546 65.28 13.18 -26.77
CA VAL A 546 66.58 13.75 -26.38
C VAL A 546 67.22 12.93 -25.25
N ASN A 547 68.41 12.38 -25.55
CA ASN A 547 69.57 12.00 -24.72
C ASN A 547 69.42 11.28 -23.36
N GLY A 548 70.14 10.15 -23.18
CA GLY A 548 70.26 9.49 -21.86
C GLY A 548 70.99 8.12 -21.80
N THR A 549 72.12 7.93 -22.48
CA THR A 549 72.96 6.69 -22.45
C THR A 549 74.17 6.82 -21.49
N PRO A 550 74.92 5.73 -21.17
CA PRO A 550 74.55 4.31 -21.05
C PRO A 550 75.09 3.62 -19.78
N ALA A 551 74.69 2.36 -19.51
CA ALA A 551 75.49 1.39 -18.75
C ALA A 551 75.10 -0.08 -19.06
N HIS A 552 76.09 -0.97 -18.88
CA HIS A 552 76.12 -2.44 -18.83
C HIS A 552 74.85 -3.23 -18.38
N ALA A 553 74.71 -4.54 -18.63
CA ALA A 553 75.32 -5.51 -19.58
C ALA A 553 74.68 -6.90 -19.35
N ASP A 554 74.90 -7.86 -20.27
CA ASP A 554 74.80 -9.34 -20.07
C ASP A 554 73.38 -9.92 -19.74
N ASP A 555 72.98 -11.16 -20.10
CA ASP A 555 73.57 -12.22 -20.93
C ASP A 555 72.46 -13.18 -21.49
N GLU A 556 72.84 -14.03 -22.46
CA GLU A 556 72.31 -15.36 -22.89
C GLU A 556 70.78 -15.70 -22.76
N ASP A 557 70.04 -15.92 -23.85
CA ASP A 557 69.90 -17.17 -24.67
C ASP A 557 68.95 -18.27 -24.09
N GLU A 558 67.85 -18.58 -24.82
CA GLU A 558 67.78 -19.83 -25.60
C GLU A 558 66.62 -19.81 -26.65
N GLU A 559 66.69 -20.75 -27.60
CA GLU A 559 65.84 -20.86 -28.81
C GLU A 559 65.05 -22.20 -28.81
N ARG A 560 64.16 -22.43 -29.81
CA ARG A 560 63.70 -23.75 -30.36
C ARG A 560 62.40 -24.40 -29.82
N ILE A 561 61.58 -25.13 -30.62
CA ILE A 561 61.29 -25.10 -32.09
C ILE A 561 59.99 -25.91 -32.44
N ARG A 562 59.40 -25.67 -33.64
CA ARG A 562 58.47 -26.53 -34.45
C ARG A 562 56.97 -26.78 -34.07
N ARG A 563 56.14 -26.13 -34.90
CA ARG A 563 54.88 -26.52 -35.62
C ARG A 563 54.88 -27.95 -36.29
N PRO A 564 53.81 -28.43 -36.99
CA PRO A 564 52.34 -28.41 -36.73
C PRO A 564 51.48 -29.62 -37.31
N ALA A 565 50.14 -29.55 -37.14
CA ALA A 565 49.05 -29.84 -38.13
C ALA A 565 48.49 -31.26 -38.44
N VAL A 566 47.28 -31.21 -39.07
CA VAL A 566 46.54 -32.19 -39.92
C VAL A 566 45.36 -33.00 -39.31
N GLU A 567 44.15 -32.75 -39.87
CA GLU A 567 42.98 -33.61 -40.27
C GLU A 567 42.78 -35.03 -39.65
N ALA A 568 41.59 -35.61 -39.42
CA ALA A 568 40.14 -35.27 -39.55
C ALA A 568 39.34 -36.12 -38.49
N ASP A 569 38.05 -36.52 -38.52
CA ASP A 569 36.86 -36.42 -39.41
C ASP A 569 35.54 -36.67 -38.60
N GLY A 570 34.36 -36.72 -39.24
CA GLY A 570 33.06 -37.21 -38.69
C GLY A 570 32.69 -38.64 -39.14
N PRO A 571 31.39 -39.04 -39.24
CA PRO A 571 30.14 -38.37 -38.79
C PRO A 571 29.12 -39.32 -38.05
N ALA A 572 27.91 -38.81 -37.74
CA ALA A 572 26.57 -39.47 -37.74
C ALA A 572 26.30 -40.88 -37.11
N ALA A 573 25.12 -41.26 -36.59
CA ALA A 573 23.87 -40.58 -36.16
C ALA A 573 22.89 -41.59 -35.48
N ALA A 574 21.69 -41.13 -35.12
CA ALA A 574 20.40 -41.87 -34.98
C ALA A 574 20.02 -42.65 -33.69
N ILE A 575 18.99 -42.12 -33.02
CA ILE A 575 17.67 -42.75 -32.69
C ILE A 575 17.64 -44.19 -32.11
N GLY A 576 17.03 -44.36 -30.92
CA GLY A 576 16.55 -45.66 -30.41
C GLY A 576 15.69 -45.52 -29.14
N ALA A 577 14.46 -46.05 -29.13
CA ALA A 577 13.48 -45.85 -28.04
C ALA A 577 13.03 -47.17 -27.37
N TYR A 578 12.46 -47.04 -26.16
CA TYR A 578 11.72 -48.05 -25.37
C TYR A 578 12.47 -49.33 -24.90
N GLY A 579 12.29 -49.67 -23.63
CA GLY A 579 12.68 -50.95 -23.01
C GLY A 579 12.20 -51.02 -21.55
N SER A 580 11.77 -52.18 -21.05
CA SER A 580 11.10 -52.29 -19.74
C SER A 580 11.55 -53.50 -18.91
N SER A 581 11.18 -53.47 -17.62
CA SER A 581 11.13 -54.61 -16.68
C SER A 581 12.48 -55.11 -16.10
N GLY A 582 12.49 -55.51 -14.82
CA GLY A 582 13.71 -55.97 -14.14
C GLY A 582 13.63 -56.21 -12.63
N LEU A 583 12.52 -56.76 -12.11
CA LEU A 583 12.44 -57.15 -10.69
C LEU A 583 13.26 -58.42 -10.44
N VAL A 584 14.20 -58.38 -9.46
CA VAL A 584 14.93 -59.57 -8.97
C VAL A 584 14.93 -59.60 -7.45
N LEU A 585 14.68 -60.79 -6.87
CA LEU A 585 14.46 -61.05 -5.45
C LEU A 585 15.61 -61.95 -4.89
N GLY A 586 16.31 -61.52 -3.82
CA GLY A 586 17.72 -61.93 -3.61
C GLY A 586 18.17 -62.72 -2.35
N LYS A 587 17.33 -62.92 -1.33
CA LYS A 587 17.58 -63.77 -0.12
C LYS A 587 18.69 -63.33 0.91
N PRO A 588 18.74 -63.94 2.12
CA PRO A 588 19.52 -63.46 3.28
C PRO A 588 20.57 -64.47 3.81
N LEU A 589 21.22 -64.17 4.94
CA LEU A 589 21.87 -65.17 5.81
C LEU A 589 21.82 -64.78 7.31
N ASN A 590 21.96 -65.78 8.19
CA ASN A 590 21.87 -65.66 9.65
C ASN A 590 23.25 -65.52 10.32
N GLY A 591 23.28 -65.01 11.56
CA GLY A 591 24.42 -65.14 12.47
C GLY A 591 24.05 -64.70 13.89
N SER A 592 24.32 -65.52 14.90
CA SER A 592 24.01 -65.26 16.31
C SER A 592 25.16 -65.69 17.23
N SER A 593 25.03 -65.42 18.55
CA SER A 593 25.96 -65.85 19.63
C SER A 593 27.31 -65.09 19.65
N THR A 594 28.03 -64.92 20.77
CA THR A 594 27.77 -65.04 22.24
C THR A 594 28.95 -64.40 23.00
N GLY A 595 28.80 -64.11 24.30
CA GLY A 595 29.93 -64.13 25.25
C GLY A 595 30.23 -62.82 25.99
N ASP A 596 30.26 -62.91 27.32
CA ASP A 596 30.62 -61.84 28.26
C ASP A 596 32.14 -61.56 28.35
N VAL A 597 32.52 -60.45 29.01
CA VAL A 597 33.43 -60.39 30.19
C VAL A 597 34.01 -58.98 30.44
N PHE A 598 33.74 -58.44 31.64
CA PHE A 598 34.48 -57.40 32.41
C PHE A 598 35.12 -56.17 31.72
N SER A 599 34.64 -54.96 32.08
CA SER A 599 35.30 -54.12 33.11
C SER A 599 34.49 -52.87 33.51
N ALA A 600 34.82 -52.29 34.66
CA ALA A 600 34.18 -51.11 35.30
C ALA A 600 35.29 -50.04 35.60
N PRO A 601 35.10 -48.89 36.30
CA PRO A 601 33.97 -48.49 37.18
C PRO A 601 33.56 -46.99 37.17
N SER A 602 32.74 -46.61 38.18
CA SER A 602 32.38 -45.25 38.68
C SER A 602 31.33 -44.45 37.88
N SER A 603 30.39 -43.71 38.50
CA SER A 603 29.93 -43.70 39.92
C SER A 603 28.61 -42.91 40.10
N THR A 604 27.74 -43.34 41.04
CA THR A 604 26.62 -42.58 41.69
C THR A 604 25.47 -42.07 40.77
N THR A 605 24.18 -41.99 41.17
CA THR A 605 23.46 -42.13 42.46
C THR A 605 22.20 -43.02 42.38
N THR A 606 21.64 -43.43 43.53
CA THR A 606 20.32 -44.09 43.69
C THR A 606 19.15 -43.19 43.25
N LYS A 607 18.14 -43.66 42.50
CA LYS A 607 17.03 -44.59 42.84
C LYS A 607 16.09 -44.12 43.95
N GLU A 608 14.81 -43.96 43.60
CA GLU A 608 13.67 -44.59 44.30
C GLU A 608 12.51 -44.80 43.29
N GLN A 609 11.57 -45.72 43.53
CA GLN A 609 10.79 -46.36 42.45
C GLN A 609 9.33 -46.67 42.84
N ARG A 610 8.33 -46.29 42.01
CA ARG A 610 6.98 -46.86 42.15
C ARG A 610 6.21 -47.10 40.85
N ARG A 611 5.87 -48.37 40.61
CA ARG A 611 5.00 -48.86 39.53
C ARG A 611 3.51 -48.67 39.84
N ARG A 612 2.69 -48.55 38.79
CA ARG A 612 1.47 -49.38 38.60
C ARG A 612 1.03 -49.36 37.12
N ALA A 613 0.29 -50.38 36.68
CA ALA A 613 -0.12 -50.56 35.29
C ALA A 613 -1.44 -51.35 35.17
N SER A 614 -2.29 -50.98 34.20
CA SER A 614 -3.48 -51.68 33.69
C SER A 614 -4.00 -50.84 32.50
N VAL A 615 -4.11 -51.27 31.23
CA VAL A 615 -4.73 -52.47 30.63
C VAL A 615 -6.26 -52.36 30.46
N SER A 616 -6.68 -51.70 29.38
CA SER A 616 -7.83 -51.99 28.50
C SER A 616 -7.67 -51.10 27.24
N SER A 617 -7.85 -51.53 25.98
CA SER A 617 -8.65 -52.58 25.32
C SER A 617 -10.11 -52.22 25.08
N SER A 618 -10.36 -51.57 23.94
CA SER A 618 -11.59 -51.69 23.16
C SER A 618 -11.27 -51.51 21.66
N LYS A 619 -12.08 -52.12 20.80
CA LYS A 619 -11.82 -52.26 19.34
C LYS A 619 -13.14 -52.12 18.59
N ALA A 620 -13.23 -51.16 17.67
CA ALA A 620 -14.38 -50.93 16.78
C ALA A 620 -13.87 -50.35 15.44
N THR A 621 -14.67 -50.44 14.38
CA THR A 621 -14.19 -50.33 13.00
C THR A 621 -15.02 -49.40 12.09
N ASP A 622 -14.42 -49.08 10.95
CA ASP A 622 -15.02 -48.79 9.63
C ASP A 622 -15.49 -47.38 9.22
N ALA A 623 -15.37 -47.20 7.89
CA ALA A 623 -15.87 -46.17 6.99
C ALA A 623 -15.11 -44.82 6.89
N PRO A 624 -14.74 -44.35 5.67
CA PRO A 624 -13.88 -43.18 5.47
C PRO A 624 -14.64 -41.92 5.01
N ILE A 625 -14.03 -40.75 5.24
CA ILE A 625 -14.39 -39.49 4.58
C ILE A 625 -13.21 -39.06 3.69
N LEU A 626 -13.51 -38.71 2.44
CA LEU A 626 -12.54 -38.24 1.45
C LEU A 626 -11.85 -36.96 1.92
N ARG A 627 -10.54 -37.04 2.20
CA ARG A 627 -9.70 -35.88 2.50
C ARG A 627 -8.85 -35.56 1.28
N VAL A 628 -9.10 -34.40 0.67
CA VAL A 628 -8.33 -33.91 -0.48
C VAL A 628 -6.86 -33.80 -0.08
N GLN A 629 -5.98 -34.41 -0.87
CA GLN A 629 -4.53 -34.33 -0.67
C GLN A 629 -4.01 -33.00 -1.24
N THR A 630 -3.50 -32.14 -0.37
CA THR A 630 -2.56 -31.09 -0.78
C THR A 630 -1.13 -31.67 -0.78
N PRO A 631 -0.33 -31.47 -1.84
CA PRO A 631 1.01 -32.05 -1.96
C PRO A 631 2.05 -31.29 -1.11
N GLY A 632 1.96 -31.42 0.22
CA GLY A 632 2.92 -30.87 1.19
C GLY A 632 4.13 -31.76 1.42
N GLY A 633 4.92 -32.03 0.37
CA GLY A 633 6.09 -32.90 0.43
C GLY A 633 7.38 -32.18 0.84
N ALA A 634 7.65 -32.05 2.14
CA ALA A 634 8.92 -31.51 2.62
C ALA A 634 10.06 -32.53 2.38
N SER A 635 11.04 -32.15 1.56
CA SER A 635 12.25 -32.96 1.30
C SER A 635 13.49 -32.22 1.80
N THR A 636 14.29 -32.89 2.63
CA THR A 636 15.53 -32.34 3.21
C THR A 636 16.69 -32.47 2.22
N ALA A 637 17.24 -31.34 1.77
CA ALA A 637 18.40 -31.25 0.89
C ALA A 637 19.38 -30.17 1.42
N PRO A 638 20.66 -30.17 0.99
CA PRO A 638 21.76 -29.68 1.83
C PRO A 638 22.07 -28.18 1.71
N SER A 639 22.97 -27.72 2.59
CA SER A 639 23.56 -26.37 2.56
C SER A 639 24.33 -26.13 1.26
N GLY A 640 23.71 -25.36 0.37
CA GLY A 640 24.39 -24.62 -0.70
C GLY A 640 24.34 -23.13 -0.37
N SER A 641 25.38 -22.38 -0.73
CA SER A 641 25.37 -20.92 -0.65
C SER A 641 24.30 -20.34 -1.58
N PRO A 642 23.54 -19.30 -1.18
CA PRO A 642 22.52 -18.69 -2.02
C PRO A 642 23.17 -17.90 -3.17
N THR A 643 23.48 -18.58 -4.27
CA THR A 643 23.73 -17.91 -5.55
C THR A 643 22.43 -17.23 -5.97
N HIS A 644 22.38 -15.90 -5.81
CA HIS A 644 21.21 -15.10 -6.20
C HIS A 644 20.98 -15.20 -7.70
N SER A 645 20.10 -16.12 -8.12
CA SER A 645 19.58 -16.13 -9.48
C SER A 645 18.78 -14.84 -9.69
N THR A 646 19.34 -13.90 -10.43
CA THR A 646 18.65 -12.67 -10.83
C THR A 646 17.36 -13.07 -11.55
N VAL A 647 16.21 -12.68 -10.99
CA VAL A 647 14.92 -12.95 -11.61
C VAL A 647 14.84 -12.08 -12.87
N ASN A 648 15.08 -12.70 -14.02
CA ASN A 648 15.05 -12.03 -15.31
C ASN A 648 13.62 -11.59 -15.63
N ARG A 649 13.25 -10.38 -15.17
CA ARG A 649 11.97 -9.74 -15.50
C ARG A 649 11.75 -9.71 -17.00
N HIS A 650 10.51 -9.78 -17.44
CA HIS A 650 10.22 -9.45 -18.82
C HIS A 650 10.23 -7.93 -19.03
N PRO A 651 10.66 -7.44 -20.21
CA PRO A 651 10.38 -6.07 -20.63
C PRO A 651 8.88 -5.86 -20.78
N ILE A 652 8.42 -4.62 -20.61
CA ILE A 652 7.06 -4.24 -20.98
C ILE A 652 6.87 -4.46 -22.50
N SER A 653 5.85 -5.21 -22.85
CA SER A 653 5.62 -5.71 -24.20
C SER A 653 5.32 -4.58 -25.19
N PRO A 654 5.76 -4.70 -26.46
CA PRO A 654 5.42 -3.74 -27.51
C PRO A 654 3.91 -3.55 -27.65
N ARG A 655 3.14 -4.63 -27.48
CA ARG A 655 1.68 -4.65 -27.55
C ARG A 655 1.01 -3.87 -26.42
N THR A 656 1.43 -4.05 -25.17
CA THR A 656 0.88 -3.30 -24.04
C THR A 656 1.26 -1.83 -24.11
N PHE A 657 2.49 -1.50 -24.53
CA PHE A 657 2.84 -0.09 -24.74
C PHE A 657 2.07 0.54 -25.92
N ALA A 658 1.92 -0.16 -27.05
CA ALA A 658 1.22 0.35 -28.24
C ALA A 658 -0.22 0.81 -27.96
N ARG A 659 -0.92 0.15 -27.01
CA ARG A 659 -2.27 0.52 -26.55
C ARG A 659 -2.40 1.97 -26.06
N SER A 660 -1.28 2.65 -25.78
CA SER A 660 -1.20 4.03 -25.29
C SER A 660 -0.87 5.09 -26.36
N LEU A 661 -0.50 4.69 -27.59
CA LEU A 661 -0.03 5.61 -28.64
C LEU A 661 -1.06 6.64 -29.08
N PHE A 662 -2.35 6.44 -28.77
CA PHE A 662 -3.40 7.44 -28.95
C PHE A 662 -3.12 8.77 -28.21
N LEU A 663 -2.23 8.76 -27.22
CA LEU A 663 -1.83 9.94 -26.44
C LEU A 663 -0.97 10.93 -27.24
N LEU A 664 -0.30 10.48 -28.32
CA LEU A 664 0.32 11.38 -29.31
C LEU A 664 -0.72 12.14 -30.14
N LEU A 665 -1.97 11.66 -30.19
CA LEU A 665 -3.07 12.26 -30.94
C LEU A 665 -4.10 12.99 -30.05
N GLU A 666 -3.75 13.24 -28.79
CA GLU A 666 -4.57 14.09 -27.90
C GLU A 666 -4.41 15.58 -28.26
N PRO A 667 -5.45 16.41 -28.08
CA PRO A 667 -5.40 17.84 -28.44
C PRO A 667 -4.49 18.67 -27.53
N ASP A 668 -4.20 18.21 -26.30
CA ASP A 668 -3.32 18.90 -25.35
C ASP A 668 -1.84 18.65 -25.66
N ALA A 669 -1.13 19.71 -26.05
CA ALA A 669 0.30 19.67 -26.35
C ALA A 669 1.18 19.30 -25.13
N ARG A 670 0.78 19.65 -23.89
CA ARG A 670 1.53 19.27 -22.68
C ARG A 670 1.44 17.76 -22.43
N LEU A 671 0.27 17.17 -22.71
CA LEU A 671 0.06 15.73 -22.66
C LEU A 671 0.85 14.98 -23.74
N ARG A 672 0.84 15.47 -24.98
CA ARG A 672 1.66 14.90 -26.08
C ARG A 672 3.15 14.95 -25.75
N PHE A 673 3.65 16.07 -25.25
CA PHE A 673 5.04 16.28 -24.85
C PHE A 673 5.50 15.30 -23.75
N GLU A 674 4.76 15.19 -22.64
CA GLU A 674 5.12 14.24 -21.56
C GLU A 674 4.98 12.77 -22.00
N TYR A 675 3.99 12.45 -22.84
CA TYR A 675 3.84 11.10 -23.36
C TYR A 675 4.96 10.72 -24.33
N ALA A 676 5.38 11.63 -25.20
CA ALA A 676 6.53 11.40 -26.08
C ALA A 676 7.82 11.17 -25.29
N GLN A 677 8.01 11.85 -24.15
CA GLN A 677 9.11 11.52 -23.24
C GLN A 677 8.97 10.12 -22.60
N ALA A 678 7.77 9.69 -22.23
CA ALA A 678 7.54 8.33 -21.75
C ALA A 678 7.86 7.28 -22.84
N ALA A 679 7.47 7.52 -24.09
CA ALA A 679 7.79 6.68 -25.23
C ALA A 679 9.30 6.63 -25.54
N VAL A 680 10.01 7.76 -25.41
CA VAL A 680 11.48 7.80 -25.48
C VAL A 680 12.13 6.90 -24.43
N VAL A 681 11.63 6.89 -23.19
CA VAL A 681 12.12 5.98 -22.14
C VAL A 681 11.81 4.52 -22.50
N TYR A 682 10.59 4.22 -22.95
CA TYR A 682 10.20 2.88 -23.40
C TYR A 682 11.14 2.34 -24.48
N CYS A 683 11.37 3.11 -25.56
CA CYS A 683 12.28 2.74 -26.64
C CYS A 683 13.72 2.49 -26.14
N ARG A 684 14.19 3.28 -25.16
CA ARG A 684 15.56 3.18 -24.62
C ARG A 684 15.76 2.06 -23.59
N ARG A 685 14.70 1.57 -22.91
CA ARG A 685 14.83 0.62 -21.78
C ARG A 685 14.08 -0.70 -21.96
N GLU A 686 12.85 -0.67 -22.48
CA GLU A 686 11.97 -1.84 -22.55
C GLU A 686 11.91 -2.47 -23.95
N MET A 687 11.99 -1.67 -25.02
CA MET A 687 11.82 -2.17 -26.39
C MET A 687 12.80 -3.34 -26.68
N PRO A 688 12.30 -4.54 -27.03
CA PRO A 688 13.10 -5.74 -27.18
C PRO A 688 13.96 -5.71 -28.45
N ILE A 689 15.20 -6.19 -28.32
CA ILE A 689 16.19 -6.32 -29.42
C ILE A 689 16.24 -7.79 -29.91
N THR A 690 15.62 -8.74 -29.20
CA THR A 690 15.74 -10.18 -29.47
C THR A 690 14.95 -10.63 -30.69
N LYS A 691 15.56 -11.50 -31.52
CA LYS A 691 15.05 -11.93 -32.83
C LYS A 691 13.71 -12.70 -32.81
N GLY A 692 13.14 -12.98 -31.64
CA GLY A 692 11.82 -13.61 -31.48
C GLY A 692 10.63 -12.63 -31.42
N ALA A 693 10.86 -11.34 -31.20
CA ALA A 693 9.79 -10.35 -30.97
C ALA A 693 9.32 -9.62 -32.26
N GLY A 694 9.63 -10.17 -33.44
CA GLY A 694 9.54 -9.48 -34.73
C GLY A 694 8.16 -8.90 -35.06
N ASP A 695 7.09 -9.70 -34.96
CA ASP A 695 5.73 -9.27 -35.34
C ASP A 695 5.14 -8.21 -34.40
N ASP A 696 5.33 -8.35 -33.08
CA ASP A 696 4.88 -7.37 -32.09
C ASP A 696 5.68 -6.06 -32.22
N LEU A 697 6.99 -6.13 -32.52
CA LEU A 697 7.80 -4.95 -32.79
C LEU A 697 7.40 -4.28 -34.11
N ALA A 698 7.18 -5.04 -35.19
CA ALA A 698 6.68 -4.50 -36.46
C ALA A 698 5.34 -3.77 -36.27
N SER A 699 4.42 -4.38 -35.51
CA SER A 699 3.14 -3.77 -35.16
C SER A 699 3.33 -2.49 -34.34
N LEU A 700 4.20 -2.48 -33.32
CA LEU A 700 4.50 -1.27 -32.56
C LEU A 700 5.08 -0.17 -33.45
N VAL A 701 6.07 -0.46 -34.29
CA VAL A 701 6.72 0.52 -35.16
C VAL A 701 5.69 1.11 -36.14
N LYS A 702 4.87 0.28 -36.80
CA LYS A 702 3.82 0.73 -37.70
C LYS A 702 2.77 1.61 -36.99
N GLN A 703 2.43 1.29 -35.74
CA GLN A 703 1.55 2.10 -34.89
C GLN A 703 2.18 3.42 -34.47
N VAL A 704 3.46 3.42 -34.07
CA VAL A 704 4.23 4.65 -33.77
C VAL A 704 4.26 5.54 -35.01
N MET A 705 4.58 5.00 -36.18
CA MET A 705 4.65 5.76 -37.42
C MET A 705 3.29 6.30 -37.87
N ALA A 706 2.19 5.55 -37.67
CA ALA A 706 0.84 6.09 -37.87
C ALA A 706 0.56 7.29 -36.94
N ALA A 707 0.93 7.20 -35.66
CA ALA A 707 0.76 8.29 -34.69
C ALA A 707 1.65 9.51 -34.99
N VAL A 708 2.92 9.29 -35.36
CA VAL A 708 3.88 10.31 -35.84
C VAL A 708 3.28 11.05 -37.04
N TYR A 709 2.78 10.31 -38.05
CA TYR A 709 2.22 10.87 -39.28
C TYR A 709 0.95 11.69 -39.02
N GLY A 710 0.01 11.13 -38.26
CA GLY A 710 -1.23 11.81 -37.89
C GLY A 710 -1.00 13.10 -37.10
N LEU A 711 -0.07 13.08 -36.12
CA LEU A 711 0.30 14.27 -35.36
C LEU A 711 1.01 15.30 -36.25
N ALA A 712 2.05 14.89 -36.98
CA ALA A 712 2.88 15.79 -37.79
C ALA A 712 2.10 16.51 -38.90
N ILE A 713 1.04 15.90 -39.45
CA ILE A 713 0.16 16.51 -40.45
C ILE A 713 -0.99 17.31 -39.83
N GLY A 714 -1.21 17.20 -38.51
CA GLY A 714 -2.35 17.83 -37.84
C GLY A 714 -3.69 17.16 -38.14
N GLU A 715 -3.69 15.89 -38.58
CA GLU A 715 -4.88 15.03 -38.68
C GLU A 715 -5.31 14.51 -37.30
N VAL A 716 -5.33 15.41 -36.31
CA VAL A 716 -5.86 15.22 -34.96
C VAL A 716 -7.36 15.02 -35.05
N THR A 717 -7.89 14.01 -34.35
CA THR A 717 -9.27 13.54 -34.52
C THR A 717 -10.29 14.51 -33.93
N ASN A 718 -10.79 15.45 -34.74
CA ASN A 718 -11.97 16.29 -34.44
C ASN A 718 -13.31 15.48 -34.37
N SER A 719 -13.24 14.16 -34.27
CA SER A 719 -14.36 13.20 -34.31
C SER A 719 -15.35 13.29 -33.15
N GLY A 720 -15.18 14.24 -32.22
CA GLY A 720 -16.17 14.56 -31.19
C GLY A 720 -17.34 15.42 -31.71
N SER A 721 -17.23 16.02 -32.91
CA SER A 721 -18.30 16.85 -33.47
C SER A 721 -19.40 16.01 -34.12
N THR A 722 -20.43 15.71 -33.33
CA THR A 722 -21.83 15.58 -33.78
C THR A 722 -22.14 14.65 -34.97
N LEU A 723 -22.36 13.36 -34.69
CA LEU A 723 -23.33 12.54 -35.44
C LEU A 723 -24.78 12.80 -34.97
N ASN A 724 -25.13 14.07 -34.73
CA ASN A 724 -26.51 14.50 -34.58
C ASN A 724 -27.01 14.88 -35.97
N GLY A 725 -27.91 14.08 -36.55
CA GLY A 725 -28.30 14.24 -37.95
C GLY A 725 -28.98 15.57 -38.24
N GLU A 726 -28.37 16.40 -39.08
CA GLU A 726 -29.06 17.48 -39.77
C GLU A 726 -30.04 16.86 -40.77
N GLN A 727 -31.33 16.96 -40.45
CA GLN A 727 -32.42 16.48 -41.29
C GLN A 727 -32.85 17.60 -42.23
N ASP A 728 -32.32 17.59 -43.45
CA ASP A 728 -32.55 18.61 -44.47
C ASP A 728 -34.04 18.98 -44.66
N GLN A 729 -34.31 20.30 -44.71
CA GLN A 729 -35.58 20.86 -45.14
C GLN A 729 -35.37 21.84 -46.31
N ALA A 730 -35.51 21.36 -47.54
CA ALA A 730 -35.86 22.20 -48.68
C ALA A 730 -36.60 21.44 -49.79
N THR A 731 -37.81 21.91 -50.11
CA THR A 731 -38.45 21.94 -51.46
C THR A 731 -38.35 20.73 -52.42
N GLY A 732 -39.52 20.26 -52.90
CA GLY A 732 -39.61 19.53 -54.18
C GLY A 732 -40.57 18.34 -54.15
N GLY A 733 -41.88 18.58 -54.17
CA GLY A 733 -42.86 17.51 -54.00
C GLY A 733 -43.05 16.62 -55.23
N HIS A 734 -43.50 15.39 -54.99
CA HIS A 734 -44.68 14.82 -55.65
C HIS A 734 -45.33 13.79 -54.73
N ALA A 735 -46.63 13.55 -54.90
CA ALA A 735 -47.42 12.69 -54.02
C ALA A 735 -47.69 11.31 -54.67
N LEU A 736 -47.81 10.26 -53.85
CA LEU A 736 -49.08 9.53 -53.65
C LEU A 736 -48.95 8.33 -52.68
N HIS A 737 -50.09 7.95 -52.08
CA HIS A 737 -50.39 6.77 -51.23
C HIS A 737 -49.58 6.62 -49.91
N ARG A 738 -50.16 6.63 -48.68
CA ARG A 738 -51.36 5.95 -48.09
C ARG A 738 -51.10 4.45 -47.91
N THR A 739 -50.90 3.92 -46.70
CA THR A 739 -51.84 3.85 -45.55
C THR A 739 -51.20 4.17 -44.18
N ARG A 740 -51.88 4.84 -43.22
CA ARG A 740 -52.74 4.28 -42.12
C ARG A 740 -52.09 3.10 -41.37
N SER A 741 -52.05 3.05 -40.02
CA SER A 741 -53.06 3.50 -39.03
C SER A 741 -52.42 3.82 -37.63
N VAL A 742 -52.87 4.85 -36.87
CA VAL A 742 -53.81 4.77 -35.69
C VAL A 742 -53.22 4.00 -34.49
N ARG A 743 -53.07 4.50 -33.24
CA ARG A 743 -53.45 5.75 -32.50
C ARG A 743 -52.34 6.04 -31.44
N SER A 744 -52.01 7.27 -31.01
CA SER A 744 -52.77 8.28 -30.23
C SER A 744 -53.06 7.85 -28.78
N LEU A 745 -52.91 8.66 -27.71
CA LEU A 745 -52.88 10.14 -27.64
C LEU A 745 -52.38 10.69 -26.26
N ARG A 746 -52.09 12.01 -26.23
CA ARG A 746 -52.01 12.97 -25.09
C ARG A 746 -50.73 12.98 -24.22
N SER A 747 -50.04 14.11 -24.00
CA SER A 747 -50.38 15.45 -23.40
C SER A 747 -50.40 15.40 -21.86
N ARG A 748 -49.84 16.35 -21.09
CA ARG A 748 -49.39 17.76 -21.29
C ARG A 748 -48.38 18.08 -20.14
N LYS A 749 -47.76 19.26 -19.93
CA LYS A 749 -47.84 20.63 -20.49
C LYS A 749 -46.48 21.32 -20.32
N SER A 750 -46.20 22.35 -21.11
CA SER A 750 -45.09 23.30 -20.89
C SER A 750 -45.40 24.33 -19.79
N PHE A 751 -44.34 24.93 -19.24
CA PHE A 751 -44.27 26.35 -18.87
C PHE A 751 -42.87 26.89 -19.19
N LEU A 752 -42.77 28.20 -19.45
CA LEU A 752 -41.53 28.93 -19.70
C LEU A 752 -41.06 29.57 -18.37
N ASP A 753 -39.76 29.81 -18.21
CA ASP A 753 -39.27 31.20 -18.21
C ASP A 753 -37.74 31.32 -18.43
N ASP A 754 -37.30 32.57 -18.58
CA ASP A 754 -35.94 33.15 -18.71
C ASP A 754 -34.68 32.27 -18.52
N SER A 755 -33.68 32.52 -19.38
CA SER A 755 -32.30 32.06 -19.21
C SER A 755 -31.31 33.14 -19.70
N PRO A 756 -30.43 33.68 -18.84
CA PRO A 756 -29.54 34.78 -19.20
C PRO A 756 -28.45 34.35 -20.19
N GLN A 757 -27.88 35.33 -20.90
CA GLN A 757 -26.88 35.12 -21.96
C GLN A 757 -25.71 34.23 -21.51
N LYS A 758 -25.69 32.99 -22.01
CA LYS A 758 -24.51 32.12 -21.93
C LYS A 758 -23.39 32.78 -22.74
N PRO A 759 -22.22 33.10 -22.15
CA PRO A 759 -21.12 33.69 -22.91
C PRO A 759 -20.72 32.74 -24.04
N SER A 760 -20.52 33.30 -25.23
CA SER A 760 -20.03 32.53 -26.37
C SER A 760 -18.68 31.91 -26.01
N PRO A 761 -18.52 30.58 -26.05
CA PRO A 761 -17.23 29.97 -25.78
C PRO A 761 -16.25 30.47 -26.84
N SER A 762 -15.17 31.11 -26.40
CA SER A 762 -14.06 31.50 -27.27
C SER A 762 -13.60 30.25 -28.02
N SER A 763 -13.70 30.27 -29.34
CA SER A 763 -13.40 29.11 -30.17
C SER A 763 -11.95 28.70 -29.97
N SER A 764 -11.74 27.61 -29.22
CA SER A 764 -10.44 26.97 -29.04
C SER A 764 -10.01 26.38 -30.37
N SER A 765 -9.38 27.21 -31.20
CA SER A 765 -8.83 26.84 -32.50
C SER A 765 -8.01 25.56 -32.34
N GLY A 766 -8.31 24.54 -33.16
CA GLY A 766 -7.76 23.20 -32.99
C GLY A 766 -6.23 23.25 -32.97
N ILE A 767 -5.64 22.98 -31.80
CA ILE A 767 -4.21 23.13 -31.57
C ILE A 767 -3.47 21.99 -32.28
N GLY A 768 -3.13 22.24 -33.54
CA GLY A 768 -2.27 21.38 -34.35
C GLY A 768 -0.87 21.20 -33.75
N PRO A 769 0.01 20.44 -34.43
CA PRO A 769 1.34 20.14 -33.91
C PRO A 769 2.15 21.42 -33.70
N THR A 770 2.73 21.52 -32.50
CA THR A 770 3.61 22.58 -32.04
C THR A 770 5.07 22.25 -32.35
N ALA A 771 5.98 23.21 -32.24
CA ALA A 771 7.42 22.94 -32.40
C ALA A 771 7.96 21.98 -31.32
N ALA A 772 7.34 21.97 -30.13
CA ALA A 772 7.60 20.99 -29.08
C ALA A 772 7.28 19.57 -29.56
N ASP A 773 6.13 19.37 -30.22
CA ASP A 773 5.73 18.07 -30.76
C ASP A 773 6.75 17.54 -31.78
N TYR A 774 7.18 18.34 -32.77
CA TYR A 774 8.17 17.90 -33.77
C TYR A 774 9.52 17.54 -33.14
N CYS A 775 9.99 18.30 -32.14
CA CYS A 775 11.24 17.99 -31.44
C CYS A 775 11.12 16.71 -30.58
N SER A 776 9.97 16.49 -29.94
CA SER A 776 9.68 15.26 -29.21
C SER A 776 9.54 14.04 -30.12
N LEU A 777 8.89 14.18 -31.29
CA LEU A 777 8.82 13.15 -32.33
C LEU A 777 10.22 12.80 -32.85
N LEU A 778 11.07 13.80 -33.12
CA LEU A 778 12.46 13.57 -33.54
C LEU A 778 13.26 12.79 -32.48
N THR A 779 13.08 13.12 -31.20
CA THR A 779 13.75 12.44 -30.08
C THR A 779 13.24 10.99 -29.92
N LEU A 780 11.95 10.75 -30.19
CA LEU A 780 11.35 9.41 -30.20
C LEU A 780 11.89 8.56 -31.35
N LEU A 781 11.90 9.11 -32.57
CA LEU A 781 12.43 8.43 -33.76
C LEU A 781 13.93 8.14 -33.62
N ASP A 782 14.74 9.09 -33.13
CA ASP A 782 16.15 8.85 -32.79
C ASP A 782 16.31 7.68 -31.81
N SER A 783 15.52 7.65 -30.74
CA SER A 783 15.57 6.61 -29.71
C SER A 783 15.13 5.22 -30.24
N LEU A 784 14.22 5.21 -31.22
CA LEU A 784 13.71 4.03 -31.89
C LEU A 784 14.71 3.49 -32.94
N PHE A 785 15.31 4.36 -33.76
CA PHE A 785 16.34 3.99 -34.73
C PHE A 785 17.72 3.73 -34.11
N SER A 786 17.96 4.13 -32.85
CA SER A 786 19.21 3.82 -32.12
C SER A 786 19.34 2.33 -31.76
N ARG A 787 18.29 1.51 -31.90
CA ARG A 787 18.24 0.11 -31.42
C ARG A 787 18.76 -0.95 -32.40
N ARG A 788 19.28 -0.58 -33.59
CA ARG A 788 19.75 -1.52 -34.64
C ARG A 788 18.78 -2.70 -34.87
N SER A 789 17.54 -2.39 -35.22
CA SER A 789 16.54 -3.38 -35.63
C SER A 789 16.20 -3.20 -37.10
N CYS A 790 16.43 -4.23 -37.92
CA CYS A 790 16.04 -4.20 -39.32
C CYS A 790 14.52 -4.04 -39.48
N THR A 791 13.72 -4.73 -38.67
CA THR A 791 12.24 -4.61 -38.63
C THR A 791 11.78 -3.17 -38.47
N THR A 792 12.49 -2.39 -37.64
CA THR A 792 12.20 -0.98 -37.42
C THR A 792 12.46 -0.11 -38.66
N ILE A 793 13.41 -0.46 -39.54
CA ILE A 793 13.57 0.22 -40.84
C ILE A 793 12.41 -0.14 -41.77
N LEU A 794 12.11 -1.44 -41.92
CA LEU A 794 11.15 -1.94 -42.91
C LEU A 794 9.76 -1.32 -42.77
N GLU A 795 9.27 -1.18 -41.54
CA GLU A 795 7.95 -0.58 -41.26
C GLU A 795 7.97 0.95 -41.19
N ALA A 796 9.13 1.60 -41.00
CA ALA A 796 9.22 3.05 -40.79
C ALA A 796 9.74 3.88 -41.96
N LEU A 797 10.68 3.38 -42.76
CA LEU A 797 11.18 4.12 -43.93
C LEU A 797 10.03 4.48 -44.90
N PRO A 798 9.12 3.57 -45.28
CA PRO A 798 8.03 3.91 -46.20
C PRO A 798 7.12 5.02 -45.63
N ALA A 799 6.93 5.05 -44.31
CA ALA A 799 6.16 6.08 -43.61
C ALA A 799 6.88 7.45 -43.56
N LEU A 800 8.22 7.46 -43.40
CA LEU A 800 9.03 8.69 -43.46
C LEU A 800 9.02 9.29 -44.87
N LEU A 801 9.21 8.46 -45.90
CA LEU A 801 9.16 8.89 -47.30
C LEU A 801 7.76 9.38 -47.69
N ALA A 802 6.70 8.71 -47.23
CA ALA A 802 5.31 9.17 -47.41
C ALA A 802 4.98 10.45 -46.62
N LEU A 803 5.70 10.75 -45.54
CA LEU A 803 5.52 11.99 -44.75
C LEU A 803 6.15 13.17 -45.48
N ASP A 804 7.39 13.00 -45.94
CA ASP A 804 8.11 14.00 -46.75
C ASP A 804 7.36 14.31 -48.06
N ALA A 805 6.95 13.28 -48.80
CA ALA A 805 6.18 13.43 -50.03
C ALA A 805 4.81 14.11 -49.82
N LYS A 806 4.07 13.80 -48.74
CA LYS A 806 2.80 14.49 -48.42
C LYS A 806 3.06 15.93 -47.96
N ALA A 807 4.17 16.20 -47.28
CA ALA A 807 4.54 17.54 -46.85
C ALA A 807 4.90 18.46 -48.02
N ALA A 808 5.69 17.96 -48.99
CA ALA A 808 5.98 18.69 -50.23
C ALA A 808 4.72 18.90 -51.08
N THR A 809 3.98 17.83 -51.39
CA THR A 809 2.86 17.91 -52.36
C THR A 809 1.61 18.62 -51.85
N ARG A 810 1.17 18.37 -50.61
CA ARG A 810 -0.16 18.82 -50.15
C ARG A 810 -0.18 20.30 -49.75
N TRP A 811 0.88 20.77 -49.10
CA TRP A 811 0.92 22.12 -48.53
C TRP A 811 1.45 23.18 -49.50
N GLU A 812 2.33 22.83 -50.44
CA GLU A 812 2.83 23.78 -51.44
C GLU A 812 1.79 24.07 -52.54
N VAL A 813 1.06 23.05 -53.02
CA VAL A 813 0.02 23.23 -54.06
C VAL A 813 -1.18 24.03 -53.56
N GLY A 814 -1.52 23.93 -52.27
CA GLY A 814 -2.62 24.71 -51.67
C GLY A 814 -2.42 26.22 -51.72
N LEU A 815 -1.16 26.69 -51.69
CA LEU A 815 -0.79 28.11 -51.78
C LEU A 815 -0.97 28.71 -53.18
N ALA A 816 -1.02 27.89 -54.24
CA ALA A 816 -1.18 28.35 -55.62
C ALA A 816 -2.65 28.45 -56.07
N GLY A 817 -3.60 27.91 -55.29
CA GLY A 817 -4.96 27.61 -55.77
C GLY A 817 -6.04 28.70 -55.59
N GLN A 818 -5.98 29.53 -54.54
CA GLN A 818 -7.02 30.52 -54.25
C GLN A 818 -6.53 31.83 -53.61
N GLY A 819 -6.59 32.91 -54.39
CA GLY A 819 -7.12 34.21 -53.95
C GLY A 819 -6.31 35.06 -52.94
N GLU A 820 -5.21 35.65 -53.41
CA GLU A 820 -4.66 37.02 -53.14
C GLU A 820 -4.68 37.68 -51.73
N LEU A 821 -5.20 37.06 -50.66
CA LEU A 821 -5.39 37.70 -49.34
C LEU A 821 -4.14 37.71 -48.44
N GLY A 822 -3.04 38.22 -49.00
CA GLY A 822 -2.22 39.26 -48.37
C GLY A 822 -1.40 38.96 -47.11
N SER A 823 -1.49 37.78 -46.48
CA SER A 823 -0.63 37.45 -45.33
C SER A 823 0.79 37.13 -45.79
N ALA A 824 1.64 38.16 -45.88
CA ALA A 824 3.05 38.04 -46.26
C ALA A 824 3.92 37.23 -45.27
N GLY A 825 3.37 36.85 -44.11
CA GLY A 825 3.86 35.72 -43.33
C GLY A 825 3.16 34.45 -43.80
N GLY A 826 3.90 33.55 -44.46
CA GLY A 826 3.39 32.24 -44.89
C GLY A 826 2.76 31.49 -43.73
N GLY A 827 1.59 30.90 -43.97
CA GLY A 827 0.73 30.33 -42.92
C GLY A 827 1.42 29.24 -42.09
N PRO A 828 0.86 28.89 -40.92
CA PRO A 828 1.46 27.89 -40.02
C PRO A 828 1.68 26.53 -40.70
N ASP A 829 0.92 26.22 -41.75
CA ASP A 829 1.09 25.03 -42.59
C ASP A 829 2.43 24.98 -43.35
N ALA A 830 3.01 26.11 -43.77
CA ALA A 830 4.32 26.13 -44.41
C ALA A 830 5.45 25.77 -43.42
N VAL A 831 5.34 26.23 -42.17
CA VAL A 831 6.28 25.86 -41.10
C VAL A 831 6.12 24.38 -40.72
N ARG A 832 4.88 23.89 -40.65
CA ARG A 832 4.59 22.45 -40.47
C ARG A 832 5.12 21.60 -41.62
N ALA A 833 5.00 22.06 -42.87
CA ALA A 833 5.54 21.37 -44.04
C ALA A 833 7.04 21.16 -43.93
N GLN A 834 7.81 22.23 -43.68
CA GLN A 834 9.25 22.12 -43.47
C GLN A 834 9.58 21.28 -42.23
N ALA A 835 8.83 21.39 -41.14
CA ALA A 835 9.06 20.57 -39.94
C ALA A 835 8.83 19.07 -40.21
N CYS A 836 7.87 18.69 -41.05
CA CYS A 836 7.68 17.30 -41.51
C CYS A 836 8.87 16.81 -42.36
N ARG A 837 9.35 17.63 -43.31
CA ARG A 837 10.50 17.27 -44.16
C ARG A 837 11.80 17.18 -43.37
N GLU A 838 12.05 18.14 -42.47
CA GLU A 838 13.19 18.15 -41.57
C GLU A 838 13.15 16.96 -40.58
N LEU A 839 11.97 16.60 -40.07
CA LEU A 839 11.78 15.40 -39.25
C LEU A 839 12.10 14.12 -40.03
N ALA A 840 11.62 14.02 -41.28
CA ALA A 840 11.89 12.88 -42.16
C ALA A 840 13.39 12.76 -42.49
N ALA A 841 14.00 13.84 -42.99
CA ALA A 841 15.42 13.86 -43.36
C ALA A 841 16.34 13.54 -42.18
N ARG A 842 16.15 14.19 -41.02
CA ARG A 842 16.94 13.89 -39.81
C ARG A 842 16.78 12.44 -39.35
N SER A 843 15.61 11.84 -39.53
CA SER A 843 15.34 10.43 -39.19
C SER A 843 16.01 9.47 -40.16
N VAL A 844 15.96 9.74 -41.47
CA VAL A 844 16.67 8.97 -42.51
C VAL A 844 18.18 9.04 -42.31
N GLY A 845 18.72 10.25 -42.06
CA GLY A 845 20.14 10.42 -41.70
C GLY A 845 20.52 9.82 -40.34
N ARG A 846 19.55 9.47 -39.48
CA ARG A 846 19.80 8.68 -38.27
C ARG A 846 19.80 7.19 -38.56
N ILE A 847 18.92 6.67 -39.42
CA ILE A 847 19.00 5.30 -39.95
C ILE A 847 20.38 5.08 -40.58
N GLY A 848 20.81 5.99 -41.46
CA GLY A 848 22.14 5.93 -42.10
C GLY A 848 23.28 5.88 -41.08
N ARG A 849 23.30 6.77 -40.09
CA ARG A 849 24.33 6.76 -39.03
C ARG A 849 24.29 5.52 -38.13
N THR A 850 23.12 4.96 -37.85
CA THR A 850 23.00 3.70 -37.07
C THR A 850 23.63 2.53 -37.82
N TRP A 851 23.48 2.48 -39.14
CA TRP A 851 23.88 1.34 -40.00
C TRP A 851 25.16 1.59 -40.83
N GLY A 852 25.85 2.72 -40.63
CA GLY A 852 27.10 3.04 -41.34
C GLY A 852 26.93 3.45 -42.82
N LEU A 853 25.71 3.73 -43.26
CA LEU A 853 25.36 4.00 -44.66
C LEU A 853 25.63 5.48 -45.00
N GLY A 854 26.88 5.81 -45.33
CA GLY A 854 27.34 7.18 -45.60
C GLY A 854 26.48 7.93 -46.61
N GLU A 855 26.19 7.32 -47.77
CA GLU A 855 25.36 7.89 -48.83
C GLU A 855 23.94 8.30 -48.35
N LEU A 856 23.38 7.56 -47.37
CA LEU A 856 22.07 7.87 -46.79
C LEU A 856 22.13 9.02 -45.77
N VAL A 857 23.31 9.27 -45.19
CA VAL A 857 23.57 10.41 -44.31
C VAL A 857 23.81 11.67 -45.14
N GLU A 858 24.55 11.57 -46.25
CA GLU A 858 24.78 12.66 -47.21
C GLU A 858 23.46 13.11 -47.85
N LEU A 859 22.67 12.18 -48.41
CA LEU A 859 21.33 12.46 -48.95
C LEU A 859 20.39 13.15 -47.94
N ALA A 860 20.49 12.78 -46.66
CA ALA A 860 19.72 13.41 -45.59
C ALA A 860 20.25 14.80 -45.23
N GLN A 861 21.57 15.01 -45.26
CA GLN A 861 22.21 16.28 -44.92
C GLN A 861 21.97 17.33 -46.01
N ASP A 862 22.04 16.97 -47.30
CA ASP A 862 21.71 17.86 -48.42
C ASP A 862 20.29 18.45 -48.28
N VAL A 863 19.32 17.64 -47.84
CA VAL A 863 17.95 18.09 -47.57
C VAL A 863 17.88 18.98 -46.32
N ILE A 864 18.67 18.72 -45.27
CA ILE A 864 18.72 19.58 -44.07
C ILE A 864 19.37 20.94 -44.36
N ASP A 865 20.41 20.97 -45.19
CA ASP A 865 21.12 22.20 -45.55
C ASP A 865 20.29 23.05 -46.51
N THR A 866 19.62 22.44 -47.49
CA THR A 866 18.67 23.16 -48.36
C THR A 866 17.40 23.63 -47.64
N LEU A 867 16.96 22.92 -46.59
CA LEU A 867 15.89 23.35 -45.68
C LEU A 867 16.38 24.25 -44.53
N SER A 868 17.64 24.71 -44.52
CA SER A 868 18.10 25.64 -43.47
C SER A 868 17.53 27.06 -43.66
N PRO A 869 17.28 27.82 -42.57
CA PRO A 869 17.49 27.46 -41.16
C PRO A 869 16.41 26.54 -40.57
N SER A 870 16.86 25.56 -39.79
CA SER A 870 16.05 24.61 -39.02
C SER A 870 14.84 25.25 -38.32
N VAL A 871 13.64 24.70 -38.56
CA VAL A 871 12.39 25.12 -37.88
C VAL A 871 12.16 24.33 -36.59
N ILE A 872 12.67 23.10 -36.49
CA ILE A 872 12.56 22.27 -35.29
C ILE A 872 13.57 22.76 -34.23
N PRO A 873 13.14 23.14 -33.02
CA PRO A 873 14.06 23.57 -31.97
C PRO A 873 15.00 22.44 -31.53
N THR A 874 16.22 22.78 -31.12
CA THR A 874 17.24 21.80 -30.68
C THR A 874 16.93 21.16 -29.32
N ARG A 875 16.10 21.79 -28.49
CA ARG A 875 15.64 21.29 -27.19
C ARG A 875 14.13 21.50 -27.08
N ALA A 876 13.40 20.43 -26.79
CA ALA A 876 11.95 20.50 -26.60
C ALA A 876 11.61 21.13 -25.23
N SER A 877 10.77 22.16 -25.24
CA SER A 877 10.05 22.72 -24.08
C SER A 877 8.56 22.70 -24.41
N PRO A 878 7.62 22.50 -23.45
CA PRO A 878 6.18 22.57 -23.73
C PRO A 878 5.75 23.97 -24.23
N SER A 879 6.56 25.01 -24.01
CA SER A 879 6.36 26.37 -24.50
C SER A 879 7.16 26.73 -25.78
N SER A 880 7.84 25.76 -26.42
CA SER A 880 8.64 26.02 -27.63
C SER A 880 7.79 26.49 -28.82
N SER A 881 8.06 27.72 -29.29
CA SER A 881 7.75 28.14 -30.66
C SER A 881 8.68 27.47 -31.67
N PHE A 882 8.34 27.56 -32.97
CA PHE A 882 9.28 27.19 -34.03
C PHE A 882 10.53 28.08 -33.99
N ALA A 883 11.68 27.52 -34.35
CA ALA A 883 12.98 28.16 -34.18
C ALA A 883 13.30 29.21 -35.27
N SER A 884 12.67 29.09 -36.44
CA SER A 884 12.93 29.94 -37.60
C SER A 884 11.65 30.25 -38.39
N ARG A 885 11.77 31.12 -39.40
CA ARG A 885 10.78 31.27 -40.47
C ARG A 885 11.03 30.21 -41.54
N PRO A 886 10.00 29.79 -42.30
CA PRO A 886 10.17 28.69 -43.23
C PRO A 886 11.05 29.11 -44.43
N SER A 887 11.89 28.18 -44.88
CA SER A 887 12.68 28.30 -46.10
C SER A 887 11.76 28.22 -47.32
N PRO A 888 11.98 29.04 -48.38
CA PRO A 888 11.23 28.93 -49.63
C PRO A 888 11.61 27.70 -50.47
N ASN A 889 12.64 26.94 -50.08
CA ASN A 889 13.14 25.81 -50.83
C ASN A 889 12.24 24.57 -50.65
N SER A 890 11.71 24.05 -51.76
CA SER A 890 10.88 22.84 -51.82
C SER A 890 11.70 21.54 -51.87
N ALA A 891 12.82 21.48 -51.13
CA ALA A 891 13.68 20.29 -51.08
C ALA A 891 12.91 19.09 -50.48
N ALA A 892 13.16 17.90 -51.02
CA ALA A 892 12.50 16.65 -50.63
C ALA A 892 13.47 15.48 -50.77
N LEU A 893 13.23 14.38 -50.04
CA LEU A 893 14.06 13.19 -50.05
C LEU A 893 13.92 12.42 -51.37
N ASN A 894 15.04 12.05 -51.97
CA ASN A 894 15.05 11.16 -53.14
C ASN A 894 14.71 9.72 -52.72
N ALA A 895 13.42 9.40 -52.70
CA ALA A 895 12.89 8.13 -52.22
C ALA A 895 13.49 6.90 -52.90
N SER A 896 13.70 6.92 -54.22
CA SER A 896 14.26 5.76 -54.94
C SER A 896 15.73 5.53 -54.60
N LEU A 897 16.51 6.61 -54.43
CA LEU A 897 17.91 6.51 -53.99
C LEU A 897 18.00 6.00 -52.54
N ALA A 898 17.18 6.54 -51.62
CA ALA A 898 17.13 6.06 -50.24
C ALA A 898 16.75 4.57 -50.14
N ILE A 899 15.83 4.10 -51.00
CA ILE A 899 15.46 2.69 -51.09
C ILE A 899 16.60 1.84 -51.64
N ASP A 900 17.30 2.26 -52.69
CA ASP A 900 18.38 1.45 -53.28
C ASP A 900 19.63 1.37 -52.37
N ILE A 901 19.96 2.44 -51.63
CA ILE A 901 21.04 2.39 -50.61
C ILE A 901 20.71 1.35 -49.52
N LEU A 902 19.46 1.34 -49.04
CA LEU A 902 19.03 0.38 -48.01
C LEU A 902 18.84 -1.04 -48.56
N ALA A 903 18.55 -1.19 -49.85
CA ALA A 903 18.41 -2.50 -50.51
C ALA A 903 19.74 -3.09 -51.00
N THR A 904 20.76 -2.27 -51.24
CA THR A 904 22.11 -2.73 -51.59
C THR A 904 22.93 -3.17 -50.38
N ASP A 905 22.65 -2.63 -49.19
CA ASP A 905 23.37 -3.01 -47.98
C ASP A 905 23.23 -4.50 -47.63
N ARG A 906 24.36 -5.10 -47.22
CA ARG A 906 24.47 -6.53 -46.92
C ARG A 906 24.07 -6.87 -45.49
N GLU A 907 24.16 -5.94 -44.53
CA GLU A 907 23.75 -6.20 -43.15
C GLU A 907 22.22 -6.22 -43.04
N ILE A 908 21.53 -5.26 -43.67
CA ILE A 908 20.06 -5.20 -43.74
C ILE A 908 19.49 -6.40 -44.50
N GLN A 909 20.07 -6.82 -45.64
CA GLN A 909 19.67 -8.06 -46.34
C GLN A 909 19.83 -9.30 -45.42
N LYS A 910 20.96 -9.40 -44.70
CA LYS A 910 21.27 -10.51 -43.79
C LYS A 910 20.37 -10.54 -42.54
N GLU A 911 19.96 -9.38 -42.02
CA GLU A 911 19.06 -9.26 -40.86
C GLU A 911 17.59 -9.47 -41.23
N SER A 912 17.13 -8.92 -42.37
CA SER A 912 15.77 -9.11 -42.87
C SER A 912 15.51 -10.51 -43.43
N SER A 913 16.57 -11.25 -43.81
CA SER A 913 16.52 -12.45 -44.65
C SER A 913 15.86 -12.24 -46.02
N LEU A 914 15.84 -11.00 -46.52
CA LEU A 914 15.37 -10.63 -47.86
C LEU A 914 16.55 -10.37 -48.79
N ASP A 915 16.38 -10.69 -50.07
CA ASP A 915 17.30 -10.27 -51.13
C ASP A 915 17.06 -8.79 -51.51
N ARG A 916 18.05 -8.13 -52.12
CA ARG A 916 17.94 -6.75 -52.63
C ARG A 916 16.62 -6.49 -53.37
N THR A 917 16.17 -7.44 -54.19
CA THR A 917 14.95 -7.29 -55.01
C THR A 917 13.67 -7.32 -54.18
N SER A 918 13.51 -8.25 -53.22
CA SER A 918 12.36 -8.24 -52.32
C SER A 918 12.41 -7.09 -51.31
N LEU A 919 13.60 -6.71 -50.87
CA LEU A 919 13.84 -5.60 -49.94
C LEU A 919 13.48 -4.24 -50.57
N ALA A 920 13.97 -3.96 -51.80
CA ALA A 920 13.58 -2.78 -52.56
C ALA A 920 12.08 -2.78 -52.88
N SER A 921 11.51 -3.94 -53.25
CA SER A 921 10.07 -4.09 -53.51
C SER A 921 9.22 -3.81 -52.27
N LEU A 922 9.66 -4.24 -51.08
CA LEU A 922 8.98 -4.01 -49.81
C LEU A 922 9.07 -2.55 -49.37
N LEU A 923 10.27 -1.95 -49.43
CA LEU A 923 10.48 -0.54 -49.06
C LEU A 923 9.83 0.44 -50.05
N GLY A 924 9.64 0.02 -51.32
CA GLY A 924 8.94 0.77 -52.36
C GLY A 924 7.42 0.64 -52.35
N GLN A 925 6.81 -0.10 -51.40
CA GLN A 925 5.36 -0.17 -51.31
C GLN A 925 4.76 1.18 -50.87
N PRO A 926 3.67 1.65 -51.50
CA PRO A 926 3.07 2.93 -51.15
C PRO A 926 2.43 2.87 -49.76
N TRP A 927 3.08 3.48 -48.77
CA TRP A 927 2.60 3.53 -47.39
C TRP A 927 1.37 4.44 -47.29
N SER A 928 0.32 3.95 -46.63
CA SER A 928 -0.92 4.69 -46.42
C SER A 928 -1.23 4.83 -44.93
N TYR A 929 -1.46 6.07 -44.51
CA TYR A 929 -1.84 6.39 -43.14
C TYR A 929 -3.13 5.68 -42.71
N GLU A 930 -4.15 5.63 -43.58
CA GLU A 930 -5.43 5.02 -43.23
C GLU A 930 -5.33 3.50 -43.10
N THR A 931 -4.49 2.81 -43.88
CA THR A 931 -4.27 1.36 -43.66
C THR A 931 -3.48 1.13 -42.37
N ALA A 932 -2.40 1.87 -42.14
CA ALA A 932 -1.61 1.78 -40.90
C ALA A 932 -2.46 2.09 -39.64
N LYS A 933 -3.39 3.06 -39.72
CA LYS A 933 -4.34 3.45 -38.67
C LYS A 933 -5.45 2.42 -38.45
N VAL A 934 -6.00 1.82 -39.50
CA VAL A 934 -6.98 0.72 -39.37
C VAL A 934 -6.30 -0.53 -38.79
N GLU A 935 -5.08 -0.84 -39.21
CA GLU A 935 -4.27 -1.92 -38.63
C GLU A 935 -3.92 -1.63 -37.16
N ALA A 936 -3.55 -0.39 -36.81
CA ALA A 936 -3.29 0.04 -35.44
C ALA A 936 -4.50 -0.20 -34.52
N LEU A 937 -5.68 0.28 -34.92
CA LEU A 937 -6.92 0.09 -34.18
C LEU A 937 -7.29 -1.40 -34.09
N SER A 938 -7.02 -2.18 -35.13
CA SER A 938 -7.25 -3.63 -35.15
C SER A 938 -6.29 -4.40 -34.23
N ALA A 939 -5.03 -3.99 -34.13
CA ALA A 939 -4.04 -4.57 -33.24
C ALA A 939 -4.37 -4.25 -31.77
N ALA A 940 -4.73 -3.00 -31.48
CA ALA A 940 -5.06 -2.52 -30.14
C ALA A 940 -6.38 -3.08 -29.56
N THR A 941 -7.24 -3.66 -30.41
CA THR A 941 -8.55 -4.23 -30.00
C THR A 941 -8.59 -5.77 -29.94
N ARG A 942 -7.60 -6.47 -30.53
CA ARG A 942 -7.52 -7.94 -30.42
C ARG A 942 -7.14 -8.38 -29.00
N SER A 943 -8.04 -9.10 -28.34
CA SER A 943 -7.76 -9.77 -27.06
C SER A 943 -6.66 -10.84 -27.21
N PRO A 944 -5.70 -10.95 -26.27
CA PRO A 944 -4.65 -11.98 -26.33
C PRO A 944 -5.23 -13.40 -26.26
N TYR A 945 -6.29 -13.62 -25.47
CA TYR A 945 -6.86 -14.95 -25.21
C TYR A 945 -7.64 -15.58 -26.38
N LEU A 946 -7.77 -14.88 -27.53
CA LEU A 946 -8.54 -15.36 -28.69
C LEU A 946 -7.68 -15.58 -29.96
N SER A 947 -6.38 -15.28 -29.93
CA SER A 947 -5.52 -15.30 -31.13
C SER A 947 -4.77 -16.63 -31.31
N GLY A 948 -5.45 -17.77 -31.09
CA GLY A 948 -4.88 -19.12 -31.30
C GLY A 948 -4.93 -19.64 -32.74
N ALA A 949 -5.24 -18.78 -33.71
CA ALA A 949 -5.36 -19.13 -35.13
C ALA A 949 -4.23 -18.48 -35.96
N LEU A 950 -3.74 -19.20 -36.97
CA LEU A 950 -2.53 -18.88 -37.73
C LEU A 950 -2.57 -17.49 -38.43
N PRO A 951 -1.44 -16.76 -38.51
CA PRO A 951 -1.36 -15.47 -39.17
C PRO A 951 -1.35 -15.59 -40.70
N SER A 952 -2.48 -15.28 -41.34
CA SER A 952 -2.62 -15.28 -42.81
C SER A 952 -1.92 -14.08 -43.49
N ARG A 953 -0.59 -14.11 -43.63
CA ARG A 953 0.13 -13.24 -44.59
C ARG A 953 0.24 -13.91 -45.97
N SER A 954 -0.83 -13.83 -46.76
CA SER A 954 -0.79 -14.16 -48.20
C SER A 954 -1.87 -13.37 -48.97
N LEU A 955 -1.52 -12.17 -49.42
CA LEU A 955 -2.27 -11.41 -50.42
C LEU A 955 -1.27 -10.66 -51.33
N VAL A 956 -0.87 -11.33 -52.40
CA VAL A 956 -0.25 -10.68 -53.56
C VAL A 956 -1.36 -10.30 -54.55
N ASN A 957 -1.30 -9.07 -55.05
CA ASN A 957 -2.09 -8.47 -56.12
C ASN A 957 -3.17 -9.32 -56.81
N LEU A 958 -4.42 -8.88 -56.70
CA LEU A 958 -5.42 -9.05 -57.78
C LEU A 958 -6.18 -7.73 -57.95
N GLY A 959 -6.15 -7.20 -59.18
CA GLY A 959 -6.62 -5.86 -59.50
C GLY A 959 -8.14 -5.73 -59.67
N THR A 960 -8.58 -4.49 -59.89
CA THR A 960 -9.97 -4.11 -60.13
C THR A 960 -10.59 -4.84 -61.34
N ALA A 961 -11.60 -5.67 -61.10
CA ALA A 961 -12.48 -6.25 -62.11
C ALA A 961 -13.94 -6.31 -61.61
N SER A 962 -14.91 -6.41 -62.53
CA SER A 962 -16.33 -6.22 -62.24
C SER A 962 -17.14 -7.52 -62.16
N ARG A 963 -18.36 -7.42 -61.61
CA ARG A 963 -19.52 -8.33 -61.72
C ARG A 963 -19.28 -9.76 -62.25
N ALA A 964 -19.41 -10.75 -61.37
CA ALA A 964 -20.27 -11.92 -61.61
C ALA A 964 -20.72 -12.50 -60.26
N GLY A 965 -21.91 -13.11 -60.21
CA GLY A 965 -22.38 -13.84 -59.03
C GLY A 965 -22.08 -15.34 -59.15
N SER A 966 -21.77 -16.01 -58.04
CA SER A 966 -21.80 -17.48 -57.97
C SER A 966 -22.21 -17.92 -56.57
N THR A 967 -23.13 -18.88 -56.49
CA THR A 967 -23.70 -19.38 -55.24
C THR A 967 -23.08 -20.72 -54.86
N TYR A 968 -22.30 -20.75 -53.78
CA TYR A 968 -21.92 -22.00 -53.12
C TYR A 968 -22.51 -22.07 -51.71
N ARG A 969 -23.46 -23.00 -51.52
CA ARG A 969 -23.87 -23.47 -50.21
C ARG A 969 -22.76 -24.38 -49.66
N LEU A 970 -22.39 -24.20 -48.40
CA LEU A 970 -21.72 -25.23 -47.61
C LEU A 970 -22.57 -25.59 -46.39
N SER A 971 -22.38 -26.82 -45.90
CA SER A 971 -23.38 -27.53 -45.12
C SER A 971 -23.45 -27.12 -43.65
N SER A 972 -24.67 -27.04 -43.12
CA SER A 972 -24.95 -26.80 -41.70
C SER A 972 -24.72 -28.04 -40.85
N LEU A 973 -23.93 -27.92 -39.78
CA LEU A 973 -23.98 -28.80 -38.60
C LEU A 973 -24.76 -28.10 -37.47
N PRO A 974 -25.39 -28.85 -36.54
CA PRO A 974 -26.35 -28.30 -35.60
C PRO A 974 -25.69 -27.52 -34.44
N PRO A 975 -26.35 -26.47 -33.91
CA PRO A 975 -25.86 -25.72 -32.75
C PRO A 975 -26.09 -26.49 -31.44
N ALA A 976 -25.13 -26.40 -30.52
CA ALA A 976 -25.29 -26.87 -29.15
C ALA A 976 -26.03 -25.81 -28.28
N SER A 977 -26.84 -26.29 -27.33
CA SER A 977 -27.70 -25.43 -26.50
C SER A 977 -26.92 -24.63 -25.45
N PRO A 978 -27.17 -23.32 -25.29
CA PRO A 978 -26.67 -22.56 -24.14
C PRO A 978 -27.53 -22.81 -22.88
N PRO A 979 -26.95 -22.84 -21.67
CA PRO A 979 -27.71 -22.92 -20.43
C PRO A 979 -28.38 -21.57 -20.10
N SER A 980 -29.59 -21.60 -19.52
CA SER A 980 -30.38 -20.42 -19.22
C SER A 980 -29.95 -19.71 -17.93
N THR A 981 -29.57 -18.44 -18.02
CA THR A 981 -29.46 -17.53 -16.88
C THR A 981 -30.67 -16.61 -16.79
N THR A 982 -31.40 -16.66 -15.68
CA THR A 982 -32.63 -15.89 -15.44
C THR A 982 -32.32 -14.47 -14.94
N HIS A 983 -32.52 -13.47 -15.81
CA HIS A 983 -32.51 -12.06 -15.39
C HIS A 983 -33.79 -11.70 -14.62
N GLY A 984 -33.66 -11.33 -13.35
CA GLY A 984 -34.67 -10.57 -12.62
C GLY A 984 -34.47 -9.06 -12.81
N HIS A 985 -35.53 -8.33 -13.16
CA HIS A 985 -35.48 -6.86 -13.20
C HIS A 985 -35.58 -6.26 -11.78
N GLY A 986 -34.75 -5.25 -11.50
CA GLY A 986 -34.88 -4.37 -10.34
C GLY A 986 -34.62 -2.93 -10.77
N ASN A 987 -35.59 -2.04 -10.62
CA ASN A 987 -35.51 -0.65 -11.08
C ASN A 987 -34.94 0.27 -9.98
N GLY A 988 -34.22 1.32 -10.35
CA GLY A 988 -33.43 2.15 -9.41
C GLY A 988 -34.21 3.24 -8.65
N GLY A 989 -33.61 3.77 -7.57
CA GLY A 989 -34.20 4.83 -6.74
C GLY A 989 -33.26 5.49 -5.71
N SER A 990 -32.42 6.40 -6.19
CA SER A 990 -31.84 7.62 -5.55
C SER A 990 -31.36 7.70 -4.08
N SER A 991 -30.20 8.38 -3.95
CA SER A 991 -29.74 9.19 -2.79
C SER A 991 -29.12 8.51 -1.55
N PRO A 992 -27.87 8.87 -1.15
CA PRO A 992 -27.23 8.38 0.08
C PRO A 992 -27.39 9.33 1.29
N VAL A 993 -27.75 8.77 2.45
CA VAL A 993 -27.57 9.41 3.78
C VAL A 993 -26.96 8.37 4.72
N LEU A 994 -25.73 8.61 5.19
CA LEU A 994 -25.01 7.64 6.02
C LEU A 994 -25.39 7.75 7.51
N ARG A 995 -26.41 6.98 7.91
CA ARG A 995 -26.54 6.42 9.27
C ARG A 995 -26.83 4.93 9.16
N ARG A 996 -25.89 4.08 9.57
CA ARG A 996 -26.07 2.63 9.58
C ARG A 996 -25.95 2.10 11.01
N MET A 997 -27.09 1.76 11.61
CA MET A 997 -27.11 0.90 12.80
C MET A 997 -27.08 -0.56 12.37
N SER A 998 -26.40 -1.41 13.14
CA SER A 998 -26.35 -2.86 12.92
C SER A 998 -27.61 -3.54 13.45
N VAL A 999 -28.29 -4.32 12.61
CA VAL A 999 -29.37 -5.24 13.02
C VAL A 999 -29.06 -6.62 12.45
N THR A 1000 -29.09 -7.64 13.31
CA THR A 1000 -28.85 -9.04 12.96
C THR A 1000 -30.11 -9.70 12.36
N PRO A 1001 -30.00 -10.64 11.41
CA PRO A 1001 -31.14 -11.40 10.91
C PRO A 1001 -31.69 -12.36 11.98
N SER A 1002 -32.99 -12.65 11.90
CA SER A 1002 -33.69 -13.56 12.82
C SER A 1002 -33.78 -14.99 12.25
N LEU A 1003 -33.88 -15.97 13.14
CA LEU A 1003 -33.94 -17.41 12.82
C LEU A 1003 -35.41 -17.87 12.70
N ALA A 1004 -36.01 -17.74 11.52
CA ALA A 1004 -37.44 -18.02 11.30
C ALA A 1004 -37.78 -18.91 10.08
N ASP A 1005 -37.14 -18.71 8.93
CA ASP A 1005 -37.66 -19.20 7.63
C ASP A 1005 -37.12 -20.59 7.17
N LEU A 1006 -37.01 -21.57 8.07
CA LEU A 1006 -36.60 -22.95 7.72
C LEU A 1006 -37.46 -24.04 8.37
N GLN A 1007 -38.77 -24.04 8.08
CA GLN A 1007 -39.62 -25.24 8.16
C GLN A 1007 -40.58 -25.31 6.97
N GLY A 1008 -40.38 -26.32 6.09
CA GLY A 1008 -41.28 -26.57 4.97
C GLY A 1008 -40.90 -27.81 4.15
N SER A 1009 -41.84 -28.76 4.08
CA SER A 1009 -41.85 -29.97 3.21
C SER A 1009 -41.09 -31.23 3.68
N LEU A 1010 -41.90 -32.21 4.13
CA LEU A 1010 -41.81 -33.69 3.91
C LEU A 1010 -40.48 -34.43 4.21
N GLY A 1011 -40.42 -35.51 5.00
CA GLY A 1011 -41.42 -36.14 5.90
C GLY A 1011 -41.46 -37.67 5.82
N THR A 1012 -41.41 -38.37 6.97
CA THR A 1012 -41.96 -39.73 7.19
C THR A 1012 -41.87 -40.14 8.67
N SER A 1013 -42.79 -41.00 9.11
CA SER A 1013 -42.83 -41.70 10.42
C SER A 1013 -42.58 -43.21 10.17
N PRO A 1014 -42.58 -44.17 11.15
CA PRO A 1014 -42.92 -44.06 12.59
C PRO A 1014 -42.10 -44.92 13.60
N ARG A 1015 -42.16 -44.58 14.91
CA ARG A 1015 -42.75 -45.43 16.00
C ARG A 1015 -42.48 -44.95 17.45
N SER A 1016 -43.59 -44.79 18.20
CA SER A 1016 -43.81 -45.22 19.59
C SER A 1016 -42.71 -45.11 20.68
N ALA A 1017 -42.96 -44.29 21.72
CA ALA A 1017 -43.34 -44.82 23.05
C ALA A 1017 -43.89 -43.76 24.05
N ARG A 1018 -44.83 -44.20 24.91
CA ARG A 1018 -45.40 -43.57 26.12
C ARG A 1018 -44.40 -42.85 27.05
N GLY A 1019 -44.83 -41.78 27.77
CA GLY A 1019 -43.99 -41.15 28.82
C GLY A 1019 -44.59 -39.98 29.64
N SER A 1020 -45.83 -40.10 30.13
CA SER A 1020 -46.62 -39.18 30.99
C SER A 1020 -45.96 -38.08 31.86
N ALA A 1021 -46.74 -36.98 32.01
CA ALA A 1021 -47.08 -36.26 33.27
C ALA A 1021 -46.41 -34.91 33.66
N ALA A 1022 -47.24 -33.87 33.52
CA ALA A 1022 -47.60 -32.86 34.55
C ALA A 1022 -46.72 -31.61 34.77
N PRO A 1023 -47.30 -30.48 35.28
CA PRO A 1023 -46.81 -29.13 34.94
C PRO A 1023 -46.48 -28.22 36.15
N SER A 1024 -46.03 -27.00 35.86
CA SER A 1024 -46.03 -25.86 36.78
C SER A 1024 -46.74 -24.65 36.15
N ILE A 1025 -47.36 -23.80 36.97
CA ILE A 1025 -48.40 -22.85 36.57
C ILE A 1025 -47.90 -21.39 36.57
N SER A 1026 -48.33 -20.62 35.57
CA SER A 1026 -48.09 -19.17 35.45
C SER A 1026 -48.92 -18.36 36.46
N SER A 1027 -48.35 -17.28 37.00
CA SER A 1027 -49.10 -16.18 37.64
C SER A 1027 -48.34 -14.87 37.50
N SER A 1028 -49.06 -13.78 37.19
CA SER A 1028 -48.50 -12.45 36.92
C SER A 1028 -49.29 -11.34 37.62
N ALA A 1029 -48.58 -10.25 37.90
CA ALA A 1029 -49.08 -8.87 37.99
C ALA A 1029 -49.88 -8.37 39.22
N CYS A 1030 -49.51 -7.14 39.61
CA CYS A 1030 -50.30 -6.06 40.22
C CYS A 1030 -50.86 -6.18 41.66
N GLY A 1031 -50.59 -5.12 42.43
CA GLY A 1031 -51.23 -4.81 43.71
C GLY A 1031 -50.70 -3.48 44.27
N LEU A 1032 -51.55 -2.45 44.32
CA LEU A 1032 -51.24 -1.15 44.95
C LEU A 1032 -51.75 -1.15 46.41
N GLY A 1033 -51.05 -0.43 47.30
CA GLY A 1033 -51.48 -0.23 48.69
C GLY A 1033 -50.70 0.93 49.34
N ALA A 1034 -51.38 1.76 50.13
CA ALA A 1034 -50.82 2.98 50.71
C ALA A 1034 -50.63 2.89 52.24
N GLY A 1035 -49.76 3.75 52.79
CA GLY A 1035 -49.52 3.94 54.22
C GLY A 1035 -48.83 5.30 54.46
N ALA A 1036 -49.05 5.94 55.62
CA ALA A 1036 -48.79 7.38 55.81
C ALA A 1036 -48.02 7.74 57.10
N GLY A 1037 -47.49 8.98 57.14
CA GLY A 1037 -46.68 9.58 58.23
C GLY A 1037 -45.27 9.98 57.73
N GLY A 1038 -44.67 11.13 58.05
CA GLY A 1038 -45.04 12.23 58.96
C GLY A 1038 -44.40 12.10 60.36
N SER A 1039 -43.85 13.14 61.03
CA SER A 1039 -43.63 14.54 60.61
C SER A 1039 -42.68 15.34 61.57
N VAL A 1040 -41.54 15.84 61.04
CA VAL A 1040 -40.86 17.16 61.34
C VAL A 1040 -40.29 17.47 62.77
N TYR A 1041 -39.33 18.42 62.80
CA TYR A 1041 -38.63 19.08 63.94
C TYR A 1041 -37.42 18.31 64.55
N THR A 1042 -36.36 18.94 65.08
CA THR A 1042 -36.14 20.34 65.55
C THR A 1042 -34.90 21.06 64.94
N LEU A 1043 -34.62 22.30 65.39
CA LEU A 1043 -33.54 23.23 64.98
C LEU A 1043 -32.92 23.88 66.25
N ASN A 1044 -31.86 24.70 66.09
CA ASN A 1044 -31.18 25.55 67.12
C ASN A 1044 -30.25 24.78 68.11
N ASP A 1045 -29.17 25.35 68.70
CA ASP A 1045 -28.41 26.60 68.43
C ASP A 1045 -27.02 26.61 69.10
N LEU A 1046 -26.08 27.44 68.58
CA LEU A 1046 -24.93 28.11 69.27
C LEU A 1046 -23.91 27.23 70.07
N LYS A 1047 -22.68 27.66 70.42
CA LYS A 1047 -22.06 29.00 70.51
C LYS A 1047 -20.52 28.96 70.41
N ALA A 1048 -19.94 29.97 69.74
CA ALA A 1048 -18.59 30.59 69.91
C ALA A 1048 -17.29 29.76 70.08
N GLY A 1049 -16.28 30.14 69.28
CA GLY A 1049 -14.85 29.83 69.50
C GLY A 1049 -13.98 30.55 68.47
N MET A 1050 -13.48 31.77 68.77
CA MET A 1050 -12.72 32.59 67.82
C MET A 1050 -11.21 32.30 67.85
N ALA A 1051 -10.58 32.30 66.67
CA ALA A 1051 -9.17 32.65 66.48
C ALA A 1051 -9.01 33.36 65.12
N LEU A 1052 -8.12 34.36 65.06
CA LEU A 1052 -7.89 35.19 63.87
C LEU A 1052 -6.70 34.66 63.04
N GLY A 1053 -6.78 34.76 61.71
CA GLY A 1053 -5.69 34.37 60.81
C GLY A 1053 -5.93 34.82 59.37
N SER A 1054 -5.18 35.82 58.90
CA SER A 1054 -5.17 36.28 57.50
C SER A 1054 -4.44 35.28 56.58
N GLY A 1055 -4.79 35.08 55.31
CA GLY A 1055 -5.89 35.65 54.53
C GLY A 1055 -5.64 35.56 53.00
N VAL A 1056 -6.36 36.39 52.24
CA VAL A 1056 -6.05 36.82 50.85
C VAL A 1056 -6.35 35.83 49.67
N GLN A 1057 -7.28 36.31 48.82
CA GLN A 1057 -7.50 36.06 47.38
C GLN A 1057 -8.31 34.85 46.81
N GLN A 1058 -9.40 35.26 46.14
CA GLN A 1058 -9.88 34.82 44.81
C GLN A 1058 -10.43 33.40 44.62
N ARG A 1059 -11.74 33.27 44.86
CA ARG A 1059 -12.65 32.46 44.03
C ARG A 1059 -13.62 33.37 43.27
N ARG A 1060 -13.63 33.31 41.93
CA ARG A 1060 -14.83 33.61 41.13
C ARG A 1060 -15.39 32.30 40.57
N ARG A 1061 -16.71 32.15 40.62
CA ARG A 1061 -17.48 31.03 40.04
C ARG A 1061 -18.20 31.50 38.79
N THR A 1062 -18.10 30.74 37.71
CA THR A 1062 -19.08 30.67 36.61
C THR A 1062 -19.09 29.21 36.15
N SER A 1063 -20.08 28.37 36.51
CA SER A 1063 -21.46 28.31 36.00
C SER A 1063 -21.54 27.77 34.57
N ARG A 1064 -22.17 26.60 34.40
CA ARG A 1064 -22.48 25.97 33.09
C ARG A 1064 -23.61 26.73 32.38
N ALA A 1065 -23.48 26.89 31.07
CA ALA A 1065 -24.55 27.06 30.08
C ALA A 1065 -23.97 26.50 28.75
N THR A 1066 -24.41 25.35 28.24
CA THR A 1066 -25.53 25.17 27.29
C THR A 1066 -25.33 25.95 25.98
N VAL A 1067 -25.15 25.20 24.89
CA VAL A 1067 -25.10 25.67 23.50
C VAL A 1067 -26.52 25.74 22.96
N ASP A 1068 -26.92 26.83 22.28
CA ASP A 1068 -27.70 26.71 21.04
C ASP A 1068 -27.82 28.00 20.20
N SER A 1069 -27.88 27.79 18.87
CA SER A 1069 -28.56 28.60 17.84
C SER A 1069 -28.02 29.98 17.33
N VAL A 1070 -27.84 30.01 16.00
CA VAL A 1070 -28.32 31.02 15.01
C VAL A 1070 -27.45 32.26 14.62
N LEU A 1071 -27.60 32.61 13.32
CA LEU A 1071 -27.02 33.69 12.50
C LEU A 1071 -27.48 35.10 12.97
N ASP A 1072 -26.89 36.25 12.60
CA ASP A 1072 -26.66 36.75 11.22
C ASP A 1072 -25.75 38.02 11.14
N ARG A 1073 -25.34 38.36 9.90
CA ARG A 1073 -24.86 39.67 9.33
C ARG A 1073 -23.95 40.65 10.12
N VAL A 1074 -22.75 40.83 9.53
CA VAL A 1074 -22.25 42.08 8.90
C VAL A 1074 -22.62 43.45 9.53
N GLY A 1075 -21.64 44.20 10.07
CA GLY A 1075 -21.91 45.49 10.76
C GLY A 1075 -20.78 46.53 10.92
N ARG A 1076 -20.04 46.89 9.86
CA ARG A 1076 -19.30 48.18 9.64
C ARG A 1076 -18.55 48.93 10.79
N ARG A 1077 -17.28 49.24 10.46
CA ARG A 1077 -16.52 50.51 10.68
C ARG A 1077 -15.89 50.87 12.04
N SER A 1078 -14.57 51.06 11.94
CA SER A 1078 -13.60 51.88 12.68
C SER A 1078 -14.08 53.00 13.62
N ARG A 1079 -13.33 53.15 14.73
CA ARG A 1079 -12.90 54.47 15.26
C ARG A 1079 -11.43 54.43 15.71
N THR A 1080 -10.78 55.59 15.68
CA THR A 1080 -9.35 55.83 15.95
C THR A 1080 -9.14 56.58 17.27
N ALA A 1081 -8.12 56.20 18.05
CA ALA A 1081 -7.54 56.95 19.18
C ALA A 1081 -6.16 56.31 19.52
N THR A 1082 -5.01 56.88 19.16
CA THR A 1082 -4.24 57.97 19.83
C THR A 1082 -3.57 57.58 21.15
N GLY A 1083 -2.23 57.66 21.16
CA GLY A 1083 -1.34 57.42 22.32
C GLY A 1083 0.06 56.99 21.82
N ALA A 1084 1.01 57.89 21.57
CA ALA A 1084 1.85 58.58 22.56
C ALA A 1084 2.71 57.57 23.36
N SER A 1085 3.87 57.13 22.86
CA SER A 1085 5.16 57.84 22.79
C SER A 1085 6.02 57.75 24.06
N GLN A 1086 7.12 57.01 24.00
CA GLN A 1086 8.37 57.29 24.73
C GLN A 1086 9.56 56.84 23.87
N ALA A 1087 10.72 57.48 24.04
CA ALA A 1087 11.89 57.30 23.18
C ALA A 1087 13.19 57.23 23.99
N SER A 1088 14.07 56.30 23.62
CA SER A 1088 15.51 56.20 23.95
C SER A 1088 16.09 54.98 23.20
N SER A 1089 17.33 54.95 22.73
CA SER A 1089 18.33 56.01 22.52
C SER A 1089 19.49 55.50 21.63
N LEU A 1090 19.96 56.32 20.69
CA LEU A 1090 21.31 56.42 20.09
C LEU A 1090 22.20 55.15 19.94
N GLY A 1091 22.67 54.90 18.71
CA GLY A 1091 23.76 53.94 18.43
C GLY A 1091 24.19 53.86 16.96
N VAL A 1092 25.03 54.80 16.50
CA VAL A 1092 25.49 55.00 15.09
C VAL A 1092 26.82 55.78 15.12
N PRO A 1093 27.82 55.59 14.23
CA PRO A 1093 28.20 54.44 13.39
C PRO A 1093 29.68 54.01 13.58
N GLN A 1094 30.18 53.02 12.81
CA GLN A 1094 31.26 53.28 11.83
C GLN A 1094 31.53 52.09 10.89
N VAL A 1095 31.90 52.45 9.64
CA VAL A 1095 32.34 51.60 8.50
C VAL A 1095 31.34 50.54 8.05
#